data_AF-A0A527E5D5-F1
#
_entry.id   AF-A0A527E5D5-F1
#
_cell.length_a   1.000
_cell.length_b   1.000
_cell.length_c   1.000
_cell.angle_alpha   90.00
_cell.angle_beta   90.00
_cell.angle_gamma   90.00
#
_symmetry.space_group_name_H-M   'P 1'
#
loop_
_entity.id
_entity.type
_entity.pdbx_description
1 polymer ?
#
loop_
_entity_poly.entity_id
_entity_poly.type
_entity_poly.pdbx_seq_one_letter_code
_entity_poly.pdbx_strand_id
1 'polypeptide(L)'
;MATGQVTFSDVDTSDTHTLSVSAAATYGTASVDPDGTWHYTVSDSGAVDALAVGEHLADSFTVQVDDHNGGVVTQVVSIDIVGTNDAPFAADDTSASPGAIAATEKSGTLNGSGGNNGSGNVLTNDSDVDSASLAVSAIHTGGAEGVGTAGSLGVGLVGAHGTLTIAANGSYTYVVNENDLTVQALNTGGSTTDTFNYTVSDGSLTDTAVLTVTINGANDAPVGANDTSASAGAIAATEKSGTLNGSGGNNGSGNVLTNDSDVDSASLTVSSIRTGGAEGSGTAGLLGVGLVGTHGTLTIAANGSYTYVVNENDLTVQALNAGGSTTDTFNYTVSDGSLTDTAVLTVTINGANDAPVIDLNGGLAGTSTSLSYTTGSAATAIAPSGTVADVDSVDFNGGSLTVAFTVNGTSADQLTIQNQGTGLGQIGTSGSNVTYGGTTIGTFTGGTNGTNLVVTFNANATQAAAQALEDHIRYSNATSATTTKTVTYTLVDGDGGTDTGTATATINVTGGDTTVPTVVISHDNSGAKQTITFTFSEAVSGFDINDIALVGATATAGTFVHVGIDGTGHDIYTLDVTKPVGSGAHTVQVVSSGTGTSSWTDIAGNPGVGTPAFTLPAGTAGEPINLALTDPSHEGALITVTVKDVPSGWTIDGATHNADGSWTVQTNDLRQLTVTTPVEFTGAAVLDVQLTWTNADGTTGSASIADNVEAYAPGSPIFAWSGDDVLTGSSGNDLFVFSQPIGADTVHNFDAAADQIDLIGYNGLADFADLQTHIADDANGNAVIALGDGQSITLDGVHSGALTASNFVFDQTPVVNNPGTMTIGDGALLPLSGTINNSGVISLDSTGGETLLQIIQHGVTLQGGGQILLSDSTANVISGTGPDVTLVNVDNTISGAGQLGGGMLSLDNQGTIIASGANALVIDTGGSVVTNSGILEATGSGGLTITGGLANSGMLLANGGDIVIHGQVTGDGDATIGNLSKLEFGSASSTDVTFAHDAAGTLQLDDSFDFSGSIAGITNDDKVNLEDILFGTGTSAAYQADLDGAGGTLTVTDGTHNATLHLLGVYDAHSFTLADDGTGRTVVQVSDFVM
;
A
#
# COMPACT_ATOMS: atom_id res chain seq x y z
N MET A 1 49.49 89.10 61.63
CA MET A 1 49.09 90.19 62.56
C MET A 1 50.34 90.83 63.14
N ALA A 2 50.33 92.15 63.33
CA ALA A 2 51.42 92.91 63.95
C ALA A 2 50.87 93.87 65.01
N THR A 3 51.64 94.14 66.05
CA THR A 3 51.29 95.12 67.10
C THR A 3 52.50 95.96 67.47
N GLY A 4 52.26 97.14 68.03
CA GLY A 4 53.31 98.02 68.55
C GLY A 4 52.71 99.17 69.33
N GLN A 5 53.51 100.16 69.73
CA GLN A 5 53.04 101.27 70.56
C GLN A 5 53.45 102.62 69.97
N VAL A 6 52.51 103.56 69.89
CA VAL A 6 52.78 104.98 69.70
C VAL A 6 52.76 105.65 71.06
N THR A 7 53.86 106.30 71.42
CA THR A 7 53.94 107.12 72.63
C THR A 7 53.97 108.60 72.25
N PHE A 8 53.35 109.42 73.07
CA PHE A 8 53.30 110.87 72.87
C PHE A 8 53.52 111.57 74.21
N SER A 9 53.90 112.84 74.16
CA SER A 9 54.07 113.69 75.35
C SER A 9 53.42 115.03 75.10
N ASP A 10 52.69 115.52 76.10
CA ASP A 10 52.10 116.85 76.09
C ASP A 10 52.75 117.72 77.17
N VAL A 11 53.05 118.97 76.83
CA VAL A 11 53.61 119.95 77.79
C VAL A 11 52.54 120.42 78.78
N ASP A 12 51.25 120.33 78.40
CA ASP A 12 50.09 120.69 79.22
C ASP A 12 49.57 119.44 79.95
N THR A 13 50.10 119.19 81.14
CA THR A 13 49.86 117.94 81.90
C THR A 13 48.44 117.73 82.42
N SER A 14 47.52 118.68 82.18
CA SER A 14 46.09 118.57 82.54
C SER A 14 45.20 118.06 81.41
N ASP A 15 45.75 117.90 80.21
CA ASP A 15 44.99 117.59 79.02
C ASP A 15 44.67 116.10 78.90
N THR A 16 43.58 115.79 78.21
CA THR A 16 43.18 114.40 77.93
C THR A 16 43.34 114.11 76.45
N HIS A 17 43.98 113.00 76.11
CA HIS A 17 44.26 112.63 74.73
C HIS A 17 43.40 111.47 74.25
N THR A 18 42.98 111.54 72.99
CA THR A 18 42.41 110.37 72.29
C THR A 18 43.27 110.00 71.10
N LEU A 19 43.46 108.69 70.91
CA LEU A 19 44.13 108.16 69.74
C LEU A 19 43.10 107.58 68.78
N SER A 20 43.33 107.80 67.49
CA SER A 20 42.52 107.23 66.42
C SER A 20 43.37 106.93 65.19
N VAL A 21 42.92 106.01 64.34
CA VAL A 21 43.52 105.78 63.02
C VAL A 21 42.92 106.81 62.06
N SER A 22 43.73 107.78 61.63
CA SER A 22 43.32 108.90 60.77
C SER A 22 43.45 108.59 59.28
N ALA A 23 44.30 107.62 58.92
CA ALA A 23 44.38 107.04 57.57
C ALA A 23 44.54 105.52 57.70
N ALA A 24 43.63 104.77 57.06
CA ALA A 24 43.61 103.31 57.10
C ALA A 24 44.70 102.70 56.20
N ALA A 25 45.04 101.45 56.50
CA ALA A 25 45.96 100.66 55.72
C ALA A 25 45.29 100.15 54.43
N THR A 26 46.08 99.86 53.39
CA THR A 26 45.58 99.46 52.06
C THR A 26 45.33 97.95 51.97
N TYR A 27 46.17 97.15 52.63
CA TYR A 27 46.23 95.69 52.52
C TYR A 27 45.83 94.99 53.82
N GLY A 28 45.25 95.73 54.76
CA GLY A 28 44.80 95.21 56.03
C GLY A 28 43.96 96.20 56.82
N THR A 29 43.62 95.81 58.03
CA THR A 29 42.85 96.64 58.96
C THR A 29 43.72 97.02 60.15
N ALA A 30 43.66 98.29 60.55
CA ALA A 30 44.43 98.82 61.67
C ALA A 30 43.52 99.46 62.73
N SER A 31 43.87 99.28 64.00
CA SER A 31 43.24 99.96 65.15
C SER A 31 44.31 100.45 66.14
N VAL A 32 43.94 101.41 67.00
CA VAL A 32 44.79 101.89 68.08
C VAL A 32 43.98 102.01 69.37
N ASP A 33 44.51 101.45 70.45
CA ASP A 33 43.94 101.48 71.78
C ASP A 33 44.26 102.83 72.47
N PRO A 34 43.49 103.23 73.50
CA PRO A 34 43.71 104.50 74.21
C PRO A 34 45.08 104.66 74.88
N ASP A 35 45.82 103.57 75.11
CA ASP A 35 47.17 103.57 75.70
C ASP A 35 48.29 103.69 74.64
N GLY A 36 47.92 103.83 73.37
CA GLY A 36 48.87 103.92 72.26
C GLY A 36 49.23 102.61 71.60
N THR A 37 48.75 101.46 72.10
CA THR A 37 48.99 100.16 71.46
C THR A 37 48.19 100.05 70.17
N TRP A 38 48.83 99.78 69.04
CA TRP A 38 48.17 99.57 67.76
C TRP A 38 48.18 98.11 67.35
N HIS A 39 47.18 97.71 66.55
CA HIS A 39 47.01 96.37 65.98
C HIS A 39 46.82 96.46 64.48
N TYR A 40 47.50 95.59 63.73
CA TYR A 40 47.36 95.45 62.28
C TYR A 40 47.07 93.99 61.90
N THR A 41 46.04 93.78 61.10
CA THR A 41 45.67 92.48 60.52
C THR A 41 45.71 92.58 59.02
N VAL A 42 46.61 91.83 58.37
CA VAL A 42 46.69 91.73 56.92
C VAL A 42 45.45 91.00 56.35
N SER A 43 44.98 91.42 55.19
CA SER A 43 43.93 90.76 54.41
C SER A 43 44.56 89.91 53.32
N ASP A 44 44.44 88.59 53.44
CA ASP A 44 45.06 87.59 52.58
C ASP A 44 44.28 87.42 51.28
N SER A 45 44.51 88.34 50.33
CA SER A 45 43.81 88.36 49.04
C SER A 45 44.53 89.25 48.03
N GLY A 46 44.34 88.95 46.74
CA GLY A 46 44.79 89.81 45.64
C GLY A 46 46.31 89.98 45.65
N ALA A 47 46.79 91.21 45.76
CA ALA A 47 48.23 91.50 45.70
C ALA A 47 49.02 90.98 46.92
N VAL A 48 48.36 90.64 48.04
CA VAL A 48 49.02 90.02 49.20
C VAL A 48 49.21 88.52 48.99
N ASP A 49 48.15 87.87 48.48
CA ASP A 49 48.09 86.43 48.18
C ASP A 49 49.04 86.06 47.01
N ALA A 50 49.34 87.01 46.13
CA ALA A 50 50.29 86.84 45.04
C ALA A 50 51.76 87.12 45.41
N LEU A 51 52.07 87.38 46.70
CA LEU A 51 53.45 87.66 47.13
C LEU A 51 54.24 86.36 47.27
N ALA A 52 55.26 86.20 46.44
CA ALA A 52 56.15 85.05 46.56
C ALA A 52 56.91 85.03 47.90
N VAL A 53 57.48 83.87 48.25
CA VAL A 53 58.24 83.71 49.50
C VAL A 53 59.34 84.76 49.68
N GLY A 54 59.23 85.55 50.76
CA GLY A 54 60.18 86.61 51.08
C GLY A 54 60.06 87.85 50.20
N GLU A 55 59.05 87.96 49.34
CA GLU A 55 58.66 89.22 48.69
C GLU A 55 58.02 90.14 49.73
N HIS A 56 58.24 91.45 49.59
CA HIS A 56 57.80 92.44 50.56
C HIS A 56 56.79 93.41 49.95
N LEU A 57 55.66 93.60 50.63
CA LEU A 57 54.68 94.62 50.31
C LEU A 57 54.56 95.60 51.48
N ALA A 58 54.89 96.86 51.20
CA ALA A 58 54.77 97.91 52.18
C ALA A 58 53.29 98.33 52.33
N ASP A 59 52.82 98.41 53.56
CA ASP A 59 51.56 99.06 53.93
C ASP A 59 51.83 100.10 55.02
N SER A 60 50.91 101.02 55.24
CA SER A 60 51.02 101.96 56.35
C SER A 60 49.66 102.48 56.77
N PHE A 61 49.54 102.82 58.05
CA PHE A 61 48.41 103.56 58.59
C PHE A 61 48.91 104.70 59.47
N THR A 62 48.09 105.72 59.68
CA THR A 62 48.48 106.90 60.47
C THR A 62 47.69 106.96 61.77
N VAL A 63 48.40 106.94 62.91
CA VAL A 63 47.81 107.19 64.24
C VAL A 63 47.81 108.69 64.49
N GLN A 64 46.65 109.24 64.84
CA GLN A 64 46.48 110.62 65.26
C GLN A 64 46.24 110.68 66.77
N VAL A 65 46.93 111.59 67.43
CA VAL A 65 46.70 111.96 68.83
C VAL A 65 46.13 113.37 68.85
N ASP A 66 44.99 113.54 69.51
CA ASP A 66 44.27 114.82 69.67
C ASP A 66 44.21 115.18 71.17
N ASP A 67 44.62 116.41 71.52
CA ASP A 67 44.63 116.94 72.89
C ASP A 67 43.27 117.54 73.33
N HIS A 68 42.29 117.62 72.42
CA HIS A 68 40.99 118.28 72.58
C HIS A 68 41.04 119.80 72.85
N ASN A 69 42.21 120.42 72.77
CA ASN A 69 42.45 121.84 72.95
C ASN A 69 42.99 122.52 71.67
N GLY A 70 43.02 121.79 70.55
CA GLY A 70 43.33 122.29 69.22
C GLY A 70 44.70 121.87 68.69
N GLY A 71 45.47 121.11 69.47
CA GLY A 71 46.71 120.45 69.05
C GLY A 71 46.47 119.02 68.58
N VAL A 72 46.98 118.70 67.40
CA VAL A 72 46.92 117.36 66.82
C VAL A 72 48.30 116.98 66.29
N VAL A 73 48.77 115.78 66.63
CA VAL A 73 49.98 115.18 66.07
C VAL A 73 49.68 113.82 65.46
N THR A 74 50.35 113.50 64.36
CA THR A 74 50.16 112.25 63.64
C THR A 74 51.48 111.49 63.53
N GLN A 75 51.44 110.17 63.67
CA GLN A 75 52.56 109.26 63.44
C GLN A 75 52.16 108.20 62.41
N VAL A 76 52.95 108.08 61.35
CA VAL A 76 52.80 106.99 60.37
C VAL A 76 53.42 105.73 60.95
N VAL A 77 52.66 104.65 60.97
CA VAL A 77 53.13 103.30 61.27
C VAL A 77 53.31 102.59 59.93
N SER A 78 54.56 102.27 59.59
CA SER A 78 54.89 101.45 58.43
C SER A 78 54.82 99.97 58.79
N ILE A 79 54.13 99.20 57.97
CA ILE A 79 54.02 97.75 58.04
C ILE A 79 54.74 97.16 56.83
N ASP A 80 55.59 96.18 57.10
CA ASP A 80 56.26 95.39 56.08
C ASP A 80 55.62 94.00 56.06
N ILE A 81 54.85 93.72 55.01
CA ILE A 81 54.18 92.43 54.81
C ILE A 81 55.14 91.55 54.02
N VAL A 82 55.46 90.37 54.55
CA VAL A 82 56.36 89.41 53.90
C VAL A 82 55.54 88.24 53.37
N GLY A 83 55.63 87.98 52.07
CA GLY A 83 54.97 86.87 51.39
C GLY A 83 55.45 85.51 51.88
N THR A 84 54.54 84.56 51.89
CA THR A 84 54.79 83.13 52.06
C THR A 84 54.40 82.42 50.77
N ASN A 85 55.02 81.27 50.51
CA ASN A 85 54.70 80.50 49.31
C ASN A 85 53.30 79.88 49.41
N ASP A 86 52.53 79.95 48.33
CA ASP A 86 51.26 79.23 48.19
C ASP A 86 51.44 77.89 47.48
N ALA A 87 50.50 76.96 47.70
CA ALA A 87 50.54 75.69 46.97
C ALA A 87 49.94 75.90 45.58
N PRO A 88 50.46 75.23 44.54
CA PRO A 88 49.82 75.26 43.24
C PRO A 88 48.41 74.65 43.34
N PHE A 89 47.51 75.04 42.45
CA PHE A 89 46.22 74.38 42.23
C PHE A 89 46.35 73.44 41.03
N ALA A 90 46.29 72.13 41.29
CA ALA A 90 46.30 71.09 40.27
C ALA A 90 44.85 70.72 39.88
N ALA A 91 44.54 70.72 38.59
CA ALA A 91 43.20 70.44 38.09
C ALA A 91 43.17 69.15 37.25
N ASP A 92 42.20 68.28 37.50
CA ASP A 92 42.08 67.00 36.78
C ASP A 92 42.10 67.15 35.26
N ASP A 93 42.78 66.20 34.61
CA ASP A 93 42.91 66.08 33.17
C ASP A 93 42.16 64.89 32.61
N THR A 94 41.71 65.07 31.36
CA THR A 94 41.15 63.99 30.57
C THR A 94 41.74 64.00 29.17
N SER A 95 41.48 62.96 28.39
CA SER A 95 41.80 62.97 26.95
C SER A 95 41.03 64.01 26.12
N ALA A 96 40.11 64.76 26.74
CA ALA A 96 39.42 65.90 26.16
C ALA A 96 39.99 67.26 26.61
N SER A 97 40.99 67.28 27.51
CA SER A 97 41.69 68.50 27.92
C SER A 97 42.29 69.22 26.69
N PRO A 98 42.38 70.56 26.68
CA PRO A 98 42.93 71.32 25.56
C PRO A 98 44.33 70.83 25.15
N GLY A 99 44.49 70.41 23.89
CA GLY A 99 45.75 69.90 23.36
C GLY A 99 46.03 68.42 23.65
N ALA A 100 45.12 67.72 24.34
CA ALA A 100 45.18 66.28 24.48
C ALA A 100 44.61 65.55 23.24
N ILE A 101 45.10 64.33 23.00
CA ILE A 101 44.65 63.40 21.98
C ILE A 101 44.32 62.09 22.68
N ALA A 102 43.09 61.60 22.53
CA ALA A 102 42.67 60.28 23.02
C ALA A 102 43.40 59.16 22.27
N ALA A 103 43.66 58.05 22.96
CA ALA A 103 44.21 56.88 22.33
C ALA A 103 43.11 56.13 21.55
N THR A 104 43.47 55.41 20.50
CA THR A 104 42.58 54.49 19.77
C THR A 104 43.39 53.24 19.48
N GLU A 105 42.83 52.07 19.79
CA GLU A 105 43.50 50.80 19.51
C GLU A 105 43.64 50.54 18.00
N LYS A 106 44.42 49.53 17.65
CA LYS A 106 44.52 49.05 16.26
C LYS A 106 43.29 48.26 15.85
N SER A 107 43.14 48.08 14.54
CA SER A 107 41.97 47.53 13.85
C SER A 107 42.37 46.55 12.74
N GLY A 108 41.39 45.88 12.16
CA GLY A 108 41.59 44.88 11.09
C GLY A 108 42.20 43.58 11.60
N THR A 109 42.49 42.63 10.71
CA THR A 109 42.91 41.29 11.13
C THR A 109 44.20 41.35 11.96
N LEU A 110 44.12 40.89 13.22
CA LEU A 110 45.26 40.81 14.16
C LEU A 110 45.98 42.16 14.35
N ASN A 111 45.25 43.26 14.57
CA ASN A 111 45.84 44.60 14.78
C ASN A 111 46.70 45.10 13.61
N GLY A 112 46.39 44.68 12.39
CA GLY A 112 47.19 44.95 11.20
C GLY A 112 47.08 46.40 10.67
N SER A 113 46.08 47.18 11.11
CA SER A 113 45.77 48.49 10.53
C SER A 113 45.21 49.49 11.55
N GLY A 114 45.35 50.80 11.31
CA GLY A 114 44.75 51.84 12.17
C GLY A 114 45.44 52.06 13.52
N GLY A 115 44.73 52.73 14.43
CA GLY A 115 45.15 53.06 15.80
C GLY A 115 46.06 54.28 15.97
N ASN A 116 46.07 54.85 17.18
CA ASN A 116 47.00 55.89 17.60
C ASN A 116 47.22 55.91 19.12
N ASN A 117 48.42 56.28 19.54
CA ASN A 117 48.73 56.54 20.94
C ASN A 117 48.07 57.84 21.42
N GLY A 118 47.78 57.91 22.71
CA GLY A 118 47.31 59.13 23.36
C GLY A 118 48.46 60.09 23.70
N SER A 119 48.19 61.38 23.82
CA SER A 119 49.19 62.38 24.24
C SER A 119 48.54 63.64 24.80
N GLY A 120 49.29 64.47 25.53
CA GLY A 120 48.80 65.75 26.05
C GLY A 120 49.81 66.44 26.97
N ASN A 121 49.34 67.41 27.76
CA ASN A 121 50.13 68.03 28.82
C ASN A 121 49.24 68.37 30.03
N VAL A 122 49.61 67.83 31.19
CA VAL A 122 48.80 67.97 32.42
C VAL A 122 48.93 69.32 33.13
N LEU A 123 49.89 70.15 32.75
CA LEU A 123 50.11 71.46 33.39
C LEU A 123 49.34 72.60 32.70
N THR A 124 48.51 72.30 31.70
CA THR A 124 47.91 73.34 30.84
C THR A 124 46.74 74.07 31.50
N ASN A 125 46.07 73.41 32.44
CA ASN A 125 44.95 73.86 33.24
C ASN A 125 45.33 74.14 34.70
N ASP A 126 46.58 73.86 35.09
CA ASP A 126 47.10 74.11 36.43
C ASP A 126 47.55 75.56 36.60
N SER A 127 47.47 76.08 37.83
CA SER A 127 47.81 77.47 38.13
C SER A 127 48.39 77.64 39.51
N ASP A 128 49.15 78.71 39.72
CA ASP A 128 49.65 79.13 41.02
C ASP A 128 49.58 80.66 41.08
N VAL A 129 49.22 81.18 42.25
CA VAL A 129 48.93 82.61 42.45
C VAL A 129 50.21 83.44 42.60
N ASP A 130 51.30 82.85 43.09
CA ASP A 130 52.59 83.52 43.35
C ASP A 130 53.76 82.93 42.52
N SER A 131 53.57 81.77 41.87
CA SER A 131 54.55 81.14 40.98
C SER A 131 54.06 80.98 39.53
N ALA A 132 54.92 81.32 38.57
CA ALA A 132 54.64 81.11 37.14
C ALA A 132 55.23 79.80 36.58
N SER A 133 55.96 79.03 37.38
CA SER A 133 56.74 77.87 36.91
C SER A 133 56.30 76.59 37.61
N LEU A 134 55.42 75.84 36.97
CA LEU A 134 54.95 74.54 37.44
C LEU A 134 55.72 73.39 36.80
N ALA A 135 55.94 72.33 37.57
CA ALA A 135 56.52 71.08 37.12
C ALA A 135 55.83 69.89 37.79
N VAL A 136 55.70 68.79 37.06
CA VAL A 136 55.27 67.51 37.66
C VAL A 136 56.43 66.95 38.47
N SER A 137 56.19 66.61 39.74
CA SER A 137 57.19 66.10 40.67
C SER A 137 57.03 64.61 40.98
N ALA A 138 55.82 64.06 40.89
CA ALA A 138 55.53 62.64 41.14
C ALA A 138 54.34 62.14 40.32
N ILE A 139 54.28 60.82 40.10
CA ILE A 139 53.19 60.15 39.37
C ILE A 139 52.88 58.79 39.99
N HIS A 140 51.61 58.39 39.99
CA HIS A 140 51.14 57.09 40.46
C HIS A 140 50.04 56.53 39.55
N THR A 141 49.86 55.21 39.56
CA THR A 141 48.72 54.56 38.90
C THR A 141 47.42 54.74 39.70
N GLY A 142 46.28 54.82 39.01
CA GLY A 142 44.94 54.90 39.61
C GLY A 142 44.44 56.32 39.83
N GLY A 143 43.12 56.48 39.88
CA GLY A 143 42.42 57.77 40.02
C GLY A 143 42.18 58.24 41.45
N ALA A 144 42.84 57.63 42.46
CA ALA A 144 42.80 58.11 43.83
C ALA A 144 44.10 58.87 44.13
N GLU A 145 44.00 60.15 44.43
CA GLU A 145 45.15 61.04 44.67
C GLU A 145 46.10 60.49 45.75
N GLY A 146 47.41 60.47 45.44
CA GLY A 146 48.46 60.06 46.37
C GLY A 146 48.50 58.55 46.67
N VAL A 147 47.67 57.75 46.00
CA VAL A 147 47.61 56.29 46.15
C VAL A 147 48.00 55.62 44.82
N GLY A 148 48.53 54.40 44.91
CA GLY A 148 48.87 53.58 43.75
C GLY A 148 50.36 53.24 43.65
N THR A 149 50.76 52.69 42.51
CA THR A 149 52.17 52.36 42.27
C THR A 149 52.90 53.60 41.77
N ALA A 150 53.90 54.07 42.53
CA ALA A 150 54.72 55.22 42.16
C ALA A 150 55.54 54.93 40.90
N GLY A 151 55.50 55.86 39.95
CA GLY A 151 56.33 55.87 38.76
C GLY A 151 57.48 56.86 38.84
N SER A 152 58.37 56.77 37.85
CA SER A 152 59.45 57.75 37.64
C SER A 152 59.14 58.60 36.41
N LEU A 153 59.33 59.91 36.50
CA LEU A 153 59.13 60.82 35.37
C LEU A 153 60.04 60.45 34.20
N GLY A 154 59.50 60.55 32.98
CA GLY A 154 60.18 60.19 31.73
C GLY A 154 60.36 58.69 31.51
N VAL A 155 59.85 57.83 32.41
CA VAL A 155 59.84 56.38 32.29
C VAL A 155 58.39 55.89 32.15
N GLY A 156 58.18 54.84 31.35
CA GLY A 156 56.86 54.25 31.18
C GLY A 156 56.31 53.66 32.47
N LEU A 157 55.13 54.10 32.87
CA LEU A 157 54.33 53.61 33.97
C LEU A 157 53.15 52.80 33.41
N VAL A 158 53.15 51.50 33.68
CA VAL A 158 52.14 50.57 33.17
C VAL A 158 50.83 50.77 33.94
N GLY A 159 49.78 51.19 33.22
CA GLY A 159 48.40 51.23 33.67
C GLY A 159 47.67 49.90 33.41
N ALA A 160 46.34 49.90 33.46
CA ALA A 160 45.58 48.67 33.23
C ALA A 160 45.57 48.28 31.74
N HIS A 161 45.48 49.28 30.86
CA HIS A 161 45.25 49.08 29.42
C HIS A 161 46.41 49.56 28.52
N GLY A 162 47.49 50.08 29.12
CA GLY A 162 48.58 50.68 28.38
C GLY A 162 49.67 51.26 29.27
N THR A 163 50.58 52.04 28.69
CA THR A 163 51.74 52.60 29.39
C THR A 163 51.79 54.11 29.23
N LEU A 164 51.72 54.85 30.34
CA LEU A 164 51.87 56.30 30.38
C LEU A 164 53.35 56.67 30.57
N THR A 165 53.87 57.58 29.75
CA THR A 165 55.15 58.25 30.00
C THR A 165 54.90 59.74 30.11
N ILE A 166 55.29 60.35 31.21
CA ILE A 166 55.06 61.79 31.48
C ILE A 166 56.33 62.43 32.00
N ALA A 167 56.65 63.61 31.47
CA ALA A 167 57.85 64.37 31.80
C ALA A 167 57.56 65.46 32.85
N ALA A 168 58.61 66.00 33.45
CA ALA A 168 58.51 67.06 34.45
C ALA A 168 57.83 68.34 33.92
N ASN A 169 57.85 68.57 32.60
CA ASN A 169 57.14 69.69 31.97
C ASN A 169 55.64 69.40 31.68
N GLY A 170 55.11 68.31 32.23
CA GLY A 170 53.71 67.89 32.11
C GLY A 170 53.35 67.17 30.83
N SER A 171 54.20 67.20 29.79
CA SER A 171 53.91 66.52 28.53
C SER A 171 53.91 65.00 28.73
N TYR A 172 52.89 64.33 28.20
CA TYR A 172 52.74 62.88 28.28
C TYR A 172 52.43 62.22 26.95
N THR A 173 52.77 60.95 26.85
CA THR A 173 52.33 60.01 25.82
C THR A 173 51.80 58.74 26.47
N TYR A 174 50.72 58.20 25.93
CA TYR A 174 50.11 56.96 26.39
C TYR A 174 50.09 55.94 25.25
N VAL A 175 50.78 54.81 25.44
CA VAL A 175 50.85 53.73 24.45
C VAL A 175 49.87 52.63 24.85
N VAL A 176 48.92 52.32 23.98
CA VAL A 176 47.92 51.26 24.20
C VAL A 176 48.59 49.89 24.20
N ASN A 177 48.14 48.99 25.07
CA ASN A 177 48.52 47.58 25.00
C ASN A 177 47.58 46.84 24.05
N GLU A 178 47.99 46.68 22.79
CA GLU A 178 47.20 45.99 21.74
C GLU A 178 46.98 44.48 21.98
N ASN A 179 47.51 43.91 23.08
CA ASN A 179 47.22 42.54 23.47
C ASN A 179 46.25 42.45 24.67
N ASP A 180 45.74 43.60 25.13
CA ASP A 180 44.74 43.63 26.19
C ASP A 180 43.38 43.19 25.62
N LEU A 181 42.89 42.03 26.09
CA LEU A 181 41.62 41.45 25.63
C LEU A 181 40.41 42.37 25.88
N THR A 182 40.47 43.25 26.88
CA THR A 182 39.38 44.19 27.17
C THR A 182 39.40 45.38 26.21
N VAL A 183 40.57 45.72 25.68
CA VAL A 183 40.74 46.73 24.64
C VAL A 183 40.30 46.14 23.30
N GLN A 184 40.82 44.96 22.94
CA GLN A 184 40.48 44.24 21.70
C GLN A 184 39.00 43.88 21.54
N ALA A 185 38.22 43.86 22.63
CA ALA A 185 36.78 43.62 22.56
C ALA A 185 35.97 44.91 22.28
N LEU A 186 36.63 46.07 22.14
CA LEU A 186 35.97 47.35 21.91
C LEU A 186 35.78 47.59 20.41
N ASN A 187 34.57 47.35 19.92
CA ASN A 187 34.24 47.78 18.56
C ASN A 187 34.14 49.34 18.48
N THR A 188 34.15 49.87 17.27
CA THR A 188 33.97 51.29 16.93
C THR A 188 32.82 51.92 17.71
N GLY A 189 33.12 52.97 18.48
CA GLY A 189 32.16 53.67 19.34
C GLY A 189 32.15 53.18 20.80
N GLY A 190 32.82 52.05 21.09
CA GLY A 190 33.21 51.66 22.44
C GLY A 190 34.45 52.42 22.94
N SER A 191 34.64 52.46 24.25
CA SER A 191 35.84 53.03 24.87
C SER A 191 36.06 52.49 26.28
N THR A 192 37.32 52.43 26.71
CA THR A 192 37.71 52.22 28.12
C THR A 192 38.65 53.35 28.59
N THR A 193 39.04 53.34 29.86
CA THR A 193 39.92 54.37 30.42
C THR A 193 41.00 53.81 31.33
N ASP A 194 42.18 54.41 31.29
CA ASP A 194 43.20 54.30 32.33
C ASP A 194 43.24 55.58 33.17
N THR A 195 43.53 55.45 34.46
CA THR A 195 43.64 56.60 35.37
C THR A 195 45.00 56.61 36.05
N PHE A 196 45.55 57.81 36.22
CA PHE A 196 46.81 58.08 36.89
C PHE A 196 46.64 59.34 37.74
N ASN A 197 47.38 59.47 38.83
CA ASN A 197 47.45 60.73 39.57
C ASN A 197 48.87 61.31 39.50
N TYR A 198 48.96 62.62 39.36
CA TYR A 198 50.22 63.36 39.22
C TYR A 198 50.27 64.49 40.24
N THR A 199 51.48 64.77 40.74
CA THR A 199 51.72 65.84 41.71
C THR A 199 52.41 66.99 41.00
N VAL A 200 51.81 68.18 41.09
CA VAL A 200 52.33 69.44 40.59
C VAL A 200 53.13 70.12 41.69
N SER A 201 54.25 70.75 41.33
CA SER A 201 55.07 71.54 42.23
C SER A 201 55.50 72.84 41.57
N ASP A 202 55.54 73.89 42.36
CA ASP A 202 56.13 75.20 42.04
C ASP A 202 57.62 75.29 42.40
N GLY A 203 58.18 74.22 42.99
CA GLY A 203 59.55 74.15 43.52
C GLY A 203 59.63 74.14 45.05
N SER A 204 58.52 74.34 45.75
CA SER A 204 58.43 74.37 47.22
C SER A 204 57.25 73.54 47.74
N LEU A 205 56.02 73.93 47.39
CA LEU A 205 54.78 73.25 47.77
C LEU A 205 54.26 72.39 46.61
N THR A 206 53.24 71.59 46.88
CA THR A 206 52.70 70.61 45.92
C THR A 206 51.21 70.42 46.07
N ASP A 207 50.55 70.08 44.96
CA ASP A 207 49.16 69.62 44.91
C ASP A 207 49.02 68.42 43.95
N THR A 208 47.97 67.61 44.06
CA THR A 208 47.80 66.38 43.27
C THR A 208 46.48 66.37 42.52
N ALA A 209 46.51 65.96 41.25
CA ALA A 209 45.33 65.81 40.41
C ALA A 209 45.36 64.48 39.62
N VAL A 210 44.28 64.15 38.94
CA VAL A 210 44.09 62.90 38.20
C VAL A 210 44.11 63.14 36.69
N LEU A 211 44.91 62.35 35.98
CA LEU A 211 44.85 62.20 34.53
C LEU A 211 44.03 60.94 34.17
N THR A 212 42.93 61.14 33.44
CA THR A 212 42.12 60.07 32.86
C THR A 212 42.36 59.95 31.35
N VAL A 213 42.98 58.85 30.92
CA VAL A 213 43.21 58.56 29.51
C VAL A 213 42.07 57.73 28.95
N THR A 214 41.40 58.20 27.90
CA THR A 214 40.38 57.46 27.16
C THR A 214 41.02 56.71 25.99
N ILE A 215 40.64 55.44 25.84
CA ILE A 215 41.06 54.53 24.77
C ILE A 215 39.81 54.16 24.00
N ASN A 216 39.71 54.61 22.76
CA ASN A 216 38.59 54.29 21.88
C ASN A 216 38.83 52.94 21.20
N GLY A 217 37.76 52.17 21.04
CA GLY A 217 37.75 50.94 20.28
C GLY A 217 37.78 51.17 18.78
N ALA A 218 38.26 50.18 18.04
CA ALA A 218 38.23 50.14 16.59
C ALA A 218 37.83 48.74 16.12
N ASN A 219 37.07 48.65 15.02
CA ASN A 219 36.56 47.36 14.53
C ASN A 219 37.71 46.43 14.09
N ASP A 220 37.80 45.25 14.67
CA ASP A 220 38.64 44.15 14.19
C ASP A 220 37.98 43.42 13.02
N ALA A 221 38.77 42.76 12.17
CA ALA A 221 38.19 41.91 11.13
C ALA A 221 37.88 40.53 11.71
N PRO A 222 36.82 39.85 11.24
CA PRO A 222 36.61 38.46 11.61
C PRO A 222 37.81 37.60 11.18
N VAL A 223 38.02 36.50 11.88
CA VAL A 223 39.02 35.48 11.56
C VAL A 223 38.27 34.28 11.01
N GLY A 224 38.40 34.07 9.69
CA GLY A 224 37.85 32.93 8.98
C GLY A 224 38.71 31.68 9.18
N ALA A 225 38.08 30.56 9.53
CA ALA A 225 38.76 29.29 9.72
C ALA A 225 38.29 28.28 8.66
N ASN A 226 39.25 27.66 7.97
CA ASN A 226 38.93 26.70 6.91
C ASN A 226 38.03 25.56 7.40
N ASP A 227 37.03 25.24 6.58
CA ASP A 227 36.06 24.20 6.82
C ASP A 227 36.33 22.96 6.01
N THR A 228 35.94 21.83 6.58
CA THR A 228 35.91 20.55 5.89
C THR A 228 34.58 19.85 6.14
N SER A 229 34.30 18.77 5.42
CA SER A 229 33.18 17.88 5.77
C SER A 229 33.33 17.21 7.15
N ALA A 230 34.46 17.36 7.83
CA ALA A 230 34.65 16.94 9.22
C ALA A 230 34.46 18.08 10.26
N SER A 231 34.19 19.31 9.81
CA SER A 231 33.81 20.42 10.69
C SER A 231 32.59 20.05 11.53
N ALA A 232 32.48 20.62 12.74
CA ALA A 232 31.38 20.30 13.65
C ALA A 232 30.02 20.64 13.02
N GLY A 233 29.11 19.66 12.96
CA GLY A 233 27.80 19.82 12.33
C GLY A 233 27.80 19.73 10.80
N ALA A 234 28.95 19.48 10.17
CA ALA A 234 29.03 19.15 8.75
C ALA A 234 28.75 17.67 8.49
N ILE A 235 28.25 17.39 7.29
CA ILE A 235 27.97 16.06 6.76
C ILE A 235 28.70 15.97 5.41
N ALA A 236 29.55 14.97 5.25
CA ALA A 236 30.19 14.64 3.98
C ALA A 236 29.15 14.20 2.95
N ALA A 237 29.38 14.52 1.68
CA ALA A 237 28.55 14.00 0.61
C ALA A 237 28.93 12.54 0.34
N THR A 238 27.98 11.73 -0.10
CA THR A 238 28.21 10.36 -0.59
C THR A 238 27.47 10.22 -1.90
N GLU A 239 28.15 9.75 -2.94
CA GLU A 239 27.49 9.49 -4.23
C GLU A 239 26.43 8.39 -4.11
N LYS A 240 25.59 8.28 -5.13
CA LYS A 240 24.64 7.17 -5.23
C LYS A 240 25.35 5.86 -5.58
N SER A 241 24.72 4.74 -5.23
CA SER A 241 25.22 3.38 -5.38
C SER A 241 24.27 2.50 -6.21
N GLY A 242 24.70 1.25 -6.45
CA GLY A 242 23.90 0.21 -7.08
C GLY A 242 23.82 0.37 -8.61
N THR A 243 22.95 -0.40 -9.27
CA THR A 243 22.89 -0.39 -10.74
C THR A 243 22.41 0.97 -11.25
N LEU A 244 23.22 1.66 -12.04
CA LEU A 244 22.90 2.97 -12.64
C LEU A 244 22.48 4.04 -11.61
N ASN A 245 23.17 4.15 -10.47
CA ASN A 245 22.87 5.14 -9.43
C ASN A 245 21.44 5.04 -8.85
N GLY A 246 20.86 3.83 -8.86
CA GLY A 246 19.49 3.57 -8.47
C GLY A 246 19.22 3.53 -6.95
N SER A 247 20.27 3.51 -6.11
CA SER A 247 20.15 3.35 -4.66
C SER A 247 21.07 4.30 -3.87
N GLY A 248 20.75 4.57 -2.61
CA GLY A 248 21.66 5.27 -1.70
C GLY A 248 22.00 6.74 -2.04
N GLY A 249 23.12 7.21 -1.48
CA GLY A 249 23.65 8.57 -1.61
C GLY A 249 23.11 9.60 -0.62
N ASN A 250 23.90 10.64 -0.36
CA ASN A 250 23.47 11.81 0.39
C ASN A 250 24.20 13.08 -0.06
N ASN A 251 23.47 14.18 -0.06
CA ASN A 251 24.06 15.50 -0.24
C ASN A 251 24.90 15.88 0.99
N GLY A 252 25.99 16.62 0.77
CA GLY A 252 26.76 17.22 1.85
C GLY A 252 26.04 18.45 2.42
N SER A 253 26.32 18.80 3.67
CA SER A 253 25.76 19.99 4.30
C SER A 253 26.58 20.46 5.49
N GLY A 254 26.45 21.71 5.90
CA GLY A 254 27.09 22.21 7.12
C GLY A 254 26.87 23.70 7.32
N ASN A 255 27.68 24.32 8.17
CA ASN A 255 27.74 25.77 8.32
C ASN A 255 29.18 26.23 8.53
N VAL A 256 29.64 27.10 7.63
CA VAL A 256 31.03 27.61 7.61
C VAL A 256 31.34 28.62 8.71
N LEU A 257 30.33 29.22 9.33
CA LEU A 257 30.55 30.25 10.37
C LEU A 257 30.72 29.66 11.79
N THR A 258 30.76 28.33 11.93
CA THR A 258 30.71 27.68 13.26
C THR A 258 32.05 27.70 14.00
N ASN A 259 33.14 27.77 13.25
CA ASN A 259 34.52 27.85 13.72
C ASN A 259 35.14 29.25 13.49
N ASP A 260 34.41 30.14 12.81
CA ASP A 260 34.79 31.53 12.62
C ASP A 260 34.59 32.34 13.92
N SER A 261 35.43 33.33 14.12
CA SER A 261 35.39 34.16 15.32
C SER A 261 35.71 35.62 15.02
N ASP A 262 35.23 36.49 15.87
CA ASP A 262 35.58 37.90 15.88
C ASP A 262 35.64 38.35 17.34
N VAL A 263 36.66 39.15 17.66
CA VAL A 263 36.98 39.52 19.04
C VAL A 263 36.03 40.59 19.58
N ASP A 264 35.44 41.41 18.71
CA ASP A 264 34.57 42.53 19.08
C ASP A 264 33.13 42.43 18.50
N SER A 265 32.88 41.46 17.61
CA SER A 265 31.57 41.21 17.01
C SER A 265 31.09 39.78 17.23
N ALA A 266 29.83 39.62 17.65
CA ALA A 266 29.22 38.30 17.84
C ALA A 266 28.42 37.81 16.62
N SER A 267 28.22 38.66 15.60
CA SER A 267 27.29 38.39 14.49
C SER A 267 28.05 38.34 13.17
N LEU A 268 28.36 37.12 12.72
CA LEU A 268 29.05 36.88 11.46
C LEU A 268 28.09 36.47 10.35
N THR A 269 28.44 36.83 9.11
CA THR A 269 27.72 36.47 7.89
C THR A 269 28.69 36.12 6.77
N VAL A 270 28.24 35.31 5.81
CA VAL A 270 28.94 35.11 4.55
C VAL A 270 28.51 36.20 3.57
N SER A 271 29.48 36.90 3.00
CA SER A 271 29.25 38.01 2.05
C SER A 271 29.56 37.63 0.59
N SER A 272 30.42 36.63 0.36
CA SER A 272 30.77 36.17 -0.99
C SER A 272 31.20 34.70 -1.02
N ILE A 273 31.09 34.06 -2.19
CA ILE A 273 31.49 32.66 -2.42
C ILE A 273 32.11 32.50 -3.81
N ARG A 274 33.14 31.67 -3.94
CA ARG A 274 33.85 31.37 -5.20
C ARG A 274 34.25 29.90 -5.27
N THR A 275 34.45 29.40 -6.49
CA THR A 275 35.01 28.04 -6.71
C THR A 275 36.51 28.00 -6.44
N GLY A 276 37.02 26.83 -6.06
CA GLY A 276 38.43 26.55 -5.83
C GLY A 276 38.93 26.88 -4.42
N GLY A 277 39.98 26.16 -3.98
CA GLY A 277 40.58 26.31 -2.65
C GLY A 277 41.64 27.41 -2.53
N ALA A 278 41.87 28.22 -3.57
CA ALA A 278 42.75 29.39 -3.47
C ALA A 278 41.91 30.63 -3.17
N GLU A 279 42.10 31.20 -1.97
CA GLU A 279 41.37 32.35 -1.45
C GLU A 279 41.34 33.54 -2.42
N GLY A 280 40.15 34.11 -2.62
CA GLY A 280 39.93 35.28 -3.48
C GLY A 280 39.97 35.00 -4.99
N SER A 281 40.22 33.75 -5.39
CA SER A 281 40.29 33.33 -6.79
C SER A 281 39.09 32.45 -7.20
N GLY A 282 39.04 32.09 -8.48
CA GLY A 282 37.97 31.27 -9.05
C GLY A 282 36.72 32.06 -9.45
N THR A 283 35.68 31.32 -9.84
CA THR A 283 34.43 31.87 -10.37
C THR A 283 33.53 32.30 -9.22
N ALA A 284 33.13 33.56 -9.19
CA ALA A 284 32.21 34.09 -8.18
C ALA A 284 30.79 33.53 -8.36
N GLY A 285 30.20 33.09 -7.25
CA GLY A 285 28.80 32.68 -7.16
C GLY A 285 27.92 33.75 -6.50
N LEU A 286 26.62 33.45 -6.44
CA LEU A 286 25.63 34.23 -5.69
C LEU A 286 25.19 33.42 -4.48
N LEU A 287 25.05 34.08 -3.32
CA LEU A 287 24.54 33.42 -2.11
C LEU A 287 23.09 32.94 -2.33
N GLY A 288 22.78 31.75 -1.82
CA GLY A 288 21.50 31.08 -1.99
C GLY A 288 21.26 30.47 -3.38
N VAL A 289 22.24 30.55 -4.29
CA VAL A 289 22.19 29.98 -5.64
C VAL A 289 23.27 28.92 -5.79
N GLY A 290 22.96 27.84 -6.51
CA GLY A 290 23.91 26.76 -6.78
C GLY A 290 25.12 27.25 -7.58
N LEU A 291 26.30 27.04 -7.03
CA LEU A 291 27.60 27.26 -7.64
C LEU A 291 28.21 25.91 -8.02
N VAL A 292 28.30 25.66 -9.33
CA VAL A 292 28.84 24.40 -9.87
C VAL A 292 30.35 24.36 -9.63
N GLY A 293 30.80 23.36 -8.88
CA GLY A 293 32.21 23.02 -8.69
C GLY A 293 32.63 21.87 -9.61
N THR A 294 33.69 21.15 -9.24
CA THR A 294 34.28 20.08 -10.07
C THR A 294 33.40 18.84 -10.08
N HIS A 295 32.88 18.45 -8.92
CA HIS A 295 32.21 17.16 -8.69
C HIS A 295 30.75 17.30 -8.25
N GLY A 296 30.21 18.52 -8.27
CA GLY A 296 28.90 18.81 -7.71
C GLY A 296 28.57 20.30 -7.68
N THR A 297 27.51 20.66 -6.96
CA THR A 297 26.99 22.03 -6.88
C THR A 297 26.81 22.44 -5.42
N LEU A 298 27.51 23.50 -5.00
CA LEU A 298 27.40 24.08 -3.66
C LEU A 298 26.36 25.20 -3.63
N THR A 299 25.44 25.18 -2.68
CA THR A 299 24.55 26.31 -2.36
C THR A 299 24.82 26.76 -0.93
N ILE A 300 25.23 28.02 -0.73
CA ILE A 300 25.54 28.59 0.59
C ILE A 300 24.75 29.88 0.84
N ALA A 301 24.17 30.03 2.02
CA ALA A 301 23.41 31.20 2.43
C ALA A 301 24.27 32.19 3.24
N ALA A 302 23.76 33.42 3.40
CA ALA A 302 24.45 34.47 4.16
C ALA A 302 24.65 34.13 5.65
N ASN A 303 23.86 33.21 6.21
CA ASN A 303 24.04 32.71 7.57
C ASN A 303 25.06 31.55 7.67
N GLY A 304 25.82 31.29 6.61
CA GLY A 304 26.86 30.28 6.54
C GLY A 304 26.39 28.85 6.27
N SER A 305 25.09 28.58 6.39
CA SER A 305 24.56 27.25 6.10
C SER A 305 24.70 26.90 4.62
N TYR A 306 25.19 25.70 4.33
CA TYR A 306 25.38 25.21 2.97
C TYR A 306 24.83 23.80 2.74
N THR A 307 24.53 23.52 1.47
CA THR A 307 24.26 22.18 0.94
C THR A 307 25.12 21.95 -0.30
N TYR A 308 25.55 20.71 -0.52
CA TYR A 308 26.35 20.30 -1.66
C TYR A 308 25.72 19.08 -2.32
N VAL A 309 25.31 19.23 -3.58
CA VAL A 309 24.69 18.17 -4.38
C VAL A 309 25.75 17.53 -5.27
N VAL A 310 25.95 16.22 -5.18
CA VAL A 310 26.92 15.48 -5.98
C VAL A 310 26.46 15.42 -7.44
N ASN A 311 27.40 15.50 -8.38
CA ASN A 311 27.13 15.22 -9.79
C ASN A 311 27.28 13.72 -10.07
N GLU A 312 26.17 13.00 -10.03
CA GLU A 312 26.07 11.54 -10.26
C GLU A 312 26.35 11.11 -11.74
N ASN A 313 26.97 11.97 -12.55
CA ASN A 313 27.46 11.63 -13.88
C ASN A 313 28.96 11.92 -14.02
N ASP A 314 29.61 12.34 -12.93
CA ASP A 314 31.04 12.57 -12.93
C ASP A 314 31.77 11.23 -12.89
N LEU A 315 32.50 10.91 -13.96
CA LEU A 315 33.22 9.64 -14.10
C LEU A 315 34.30 9.43 -13.02
N THR A 316 34.81 10.50 -12.42
CA THR A 316 35.78 10.38 -11.31
C THR A 316 35.10 10.07 -9.99
N VAL A 317 33.83 10.47 -9.84
CA VAL A 317 32.98 10.13 -8.70
C VAL A 317 32.53 8.68 -8.85
N GLN A 318 31.94 8.30 -10.00
CA GLN A 318 31.49 6.92 -10.28
C GLN A 318 32.58 5.84 -10.21
N ALA A 319 33.86 6.21 -10.26
CA ALA A 319 34.96 5.26 -10.14
C ALA A 319 35.37 5.02 -8.67
N LEU A 320 34.71 5.66 -7.70
CA LEU A 320 35.03 5.55 -6.29
C LEU A 320 34.26 4.41 -5.63
N ASN A 321 34.94 3.29 -5.40
CA ASN A 321 34.36 2.23 -4.58
C ASN A 321 34.20 2.69 -3.11
N ALA A 322 33.40 1.97 -2.32
CA ALA A 322 33.22 2.15 -0.89
C ALA A 322 34.57 2.27 -0.15
N GLY A 323 34.73 3.39 0.57
CA GLY A 323 35.98 3.74 1.26
C GLY A 323 36.94 4.61 0.43
N GLY A 324 36.68 4.76 -0.87
CA GLY A 324 37.24 5.82 -1.72
C GLY A 324 36.61 7.18 -1.41
N SER A 325 37.32 8.26 -1.77
CA SER A 325 36.75 9.62 -1.71
C SER A 325 37.49 10.57 -2.66
N THR A 326 36.79 11.63 -3.06
CA THR A 326 37.36 12.80 -3.72
C THR A 326 36.90 14.08 -3.02
N THR A 327 37.36 15.24 -3.44
CA THR A 327 37.01 16.53 -2.80
C THR A 327 36.71 17.61 -3.83
N ASP A 328 35.77 18.49 -3.48
CA ASP A 328 35.56 19.77 -4.16
C ASP A 328 35.86 20.93 -3.20
N THR A 329 36.38 22.04 -3.73
CA THR A 329 36.85 23.15 -2.88
C THR A 329 36.23 24.47 -3.30
N PHE A 330 35.93 25.31 -2.31
CA PHE A 330 35.33 26.64 -2.46
C PHE A 330 35.98 27.61 -1.48
N ASN A 331 36.00 28.90 -1.78
CA ASN A 331 36.42 29.92 -0.82
C ASN A 331 35.27 30.91 -0.58
N TYR A 332 35.02 31.22 0.68
CA TYR A 332 33.95 32.11 1.14
C TYR A 332 34.52 33.28 1.93
N THR A 333 33.80 34.40 1.93
CA THR A 333 34.19 35.61 2.65
C THR A 333 33.28 35.80 3.87
N VAL A 334 33.83 35.67 5.07
CA VAL A 334 33.15 35.99 6.34
C VAL A 334 33.20 37.50 6.59
N SER A 335 32.13 38.05 7.16
CA SER A 335 31.99 39.47 7.47
C SER A 335 31.19 39.69 8.75
N ASP A 336 31.62 40.67 9.54
CA ASP A 336 30.92 41.24 10.69
C ASP A 336 29.96 42.39 10.31
N GLY A 337 29.86 42.72 9.01
CA GLY A 337 29.09 43.84 8.48
C GLY A 337 29.92 45.07 8.09
N SER A 338 31.22 45.08 8.39
CA SER A 338 32.16 46.16 8.07
C SER A 338 33.44 45.63 7.43
N LEU A 339 34.17 44.78 8.14
CA LEU A 339 35.41 44.14 7.69
C LEU A 339 35.14 42.69 7.29
N THR A 340 36.13 42.08 6.63
CA THR A 340 35.98 40.74 6.05
C THR A 340 37.27 39.96 6.09
N ASP A 341 37.14 38.63 6.14
CA ASP A 341 38.23 37.68 5.93
C ASP A 341 37.77 36.56 4.99
N THR A 342 38.69 35.81 4.39
CA THR A 342 38.37 34.72 3.45
C THR A 342 38.89 33.39 3.98
N ALA A 343 38.05 32.36 3.92
CA ALA A 343 38.39 31.00 4.30
C ALA A 343 37.93 30.00 3.23
N VAL A 344 38.43 28.76 3.32
CA VAL A 344 38.20 27.68 2.35
C VAL A 344 37.27 26.62 2.93
N LEU A 345 36.23 26.25 2.18
CA LEU A 345 35.41 25.06 2.41
C LEU A 345 35.88 23.93 1.50
N THR A 346 36.27 22.80 2.10
CA THR A 346 36.58 21.55 1.40
C THR A 346 35.48 20.52 1.63
N VAL A 347 34.73 20.19 0.59
CA VAL A 347 33.68 19.17 0.65
C VAL A 347 34.27 17.82 0.24
N THR A 348 34.18 16.83 1.12
CA THR A 348 34.51 15.43 0.80
C THR A 348 33.29 14.76 0.17
N ILE A 349 33.50 14.10 -0.97
CA ILE A 349 32.56 13.18 -1.60
C ILE A 349 33.10 11.76 -1.38
N ASN A 350 32.39 10.97 -0.60
CA ASN A 350 32.71 9.57 -0.39
C ASN A 350 32.16 8.73 -1.54
N GLY A 351 32.93 7.75 -1.96
CA GLY A 351 32.51 6.74 -2.91
C GLY A 351 31.53 5.76 -2.29
N ALA A 352 30.67 5.19 -3.12
CA ALA A 352 29.80 4.10 -2.75
C ALA A 352 29.90 3.00 -3.82
N ASN A 353 29.85 1.73 -3.40
CA ASN A 353 30.02 0.63 -4.34
C ASN A 353 28.90 0.62 -5.38
N ASP A 354 29.26 0.75 -6.65
CA ASP A 354 28.34 0.55 -7.77
C ASP A 354 28.14 -0.94 -8.01
N ALA A 355 26.91 -1.36 -8.33
CA ALA A 355 26.69 -2.79 -8.60
C ALA A 355 27.23 -3.14 -10.00
N PRO A 356 27.78 -4.35 -10.19
CA PRO A 356 28.14 -4.79 -11.52
C PRO A 356 26.90 -4.89 -12.40
N VAL A 357 27.10 -4.71 -13.70
CA VAL A 357 26.07 -4.78 -14.73
C VAL A 357 26.42 -5.90 -15.69
N ILE A 358 25.52 -6.87 -15.84
CA ILE A 358 25.59 -7.89 -16.87
C ILE A 358 24.50 -7.66 -17.93
N ASP A 359 24.89 -7.70 -19.20
CA ASP A 359 23.98 -7.60 -20.34
C ASP A 359 24.21 -8.80 -21.27
N LEU A 360 23.17 -9.61 -21.48
CA LEU A 360 23.23 -10.84 -22.27
C LEU A 360 23.09 -10.62 -23.79
N ASN A 361 22.77 -9.41 -24.24
CA ASN A 361 22.61 -9.04 -25.66
C ASN A 361 23.81 -8.28 -26.24
N GLY A 362 24.83 -8.01 -25.42
CA GLY A 362 25.95 -7.15 -25.77
C GLY A 362 25.62 -5.67 -25.62
N GLY A 363 26.43 -4.77 -26.20
CA GLY A 363 26.32 -3.32 -25.97
C GLY A 363 25.09 -2.58 -26.56
N LEU A 364 23.97 -3.27 -26.80
CA LEU A 364 22.69 -2.69 -27.21
C LEU A 364 21.78 -2.51 -25.99
N ALA A 365 20.77 -1.63 -26.05
CA ALA A 365 19.87 -1.39 -24.92
C ALA A 365 18.96 -2.62 -24.64
N GLY A 366 19.32 -3.45 -23.66
CA GLY A 366 18.41 -4.41 -23.03
C GLY A 366 19.10 -5.63 -22.44
N THR A 367 18.76 -6.03 -21.21
CA THR A 367 19.45 -7.07 -20.41
C THR A 367 19.08 -8.53 -20.75
N SER A 368 18.23 -8.77 -21.76
CA SER A 368 17.60 -10.09 -21.96
C SER A 368 17.76 -10.68 -23.35
N THR A 369 18.28 -11.91 -23.46
CA THR A 369 18.50 -12.61 -24.73
C THR A 369 17.56 -13.81 -24.92
N SER A 370 17.56 -14.43 -26.11
CA SER A 370 16.81 -15.66 -26.36
C SER A 370 17.63 -16.72 -27.08
N LEU A 371 17.59 -17.96 -26.59
CA LEU A 371 18.18 -19.15 -27.20
C LEU A 371 17.07 -20.07 -27.72
N SER A 372 17.12 -20.47 -29.00
CA SER A 372 16.33 -21.59 -29.50
C SER A 372 17.14 -22.88 -29.38
N TYR A 373 16.60 -23.88 -28.67
CA TYR A 373 17.27 -25.15 -28.41
C TYR A 373 16.35 -26.32 -28.78
N THR A 374 16.86 -27.32 -29.48
CA THR A 374 16.11 -28.55 -29.77
C THR A 374 16.52 -29.66 -28.81
N THR A 375 15.57 -30.30 -28.13
CA THR A 375 15.83 -31.38 -27.16
C THR A 375 16.75 -32.46 -27.75
N GLY A 376 17.75 -32.88 -26.97
CA GLY A 376 18.78 -33.84 -27.41
C GLY A 376 19.91 -33.27 -28.29
N SER A 377 19.88 -31.98 -28.64
CA SER A 377 20.97 -31.32 -29.38
C SER A 377 22.23 -31.15 -28.53
N ALA A 378 23.34 -30.76 -29.17
CA ALA A 378 24.58 -30.45 -28.45
C ALA A 378 24.40 -29.22 -27.55
N ALA A 379 25.10 -29.20 -26.40
CA ALA A 379 25.09 -28.06 -25.48
C ALA A 379 25.48 -26.75 -26.18
N THR A 380 24.62 -25.74 -26.08
CA THR A 380 24.71 -24.48 -26.85
C THR A 380 24.86 -23.29 -25.91
N ALA A 381 25.69 -22.31 -26.27
CA ALA A 381 25.90 -21.11 -25.48
C ALA A 381 24.61 -20.30 -25.36
N ILE A 382 24.30 -19.82 -24.16
CA ILE A 382 23.04 -19.10 -23.87
C ILE A 382 23.12 -17.66 -24.36
N ALA A 383 24.22 -16.97 -24.06
CA ALA A 383 24.46 -15.57 -24.38
C ALA A 383 25.90 -15.41 -24.91
N PRO A 384 26.20 -15.81 -26.16
CA PRO A 384 27.59 -15.86 -26.66
C PRO A 384 28.20 -14.49 -26.99
N SER A 385 27.57 -13.39 -26.60
CA SER A 385 27.97 -12.03 -26.92
C SER A 385 27.61 -11.05 -25.80
N GLY A 386 27.58 -11.51 -24.55
CA GLY A 386 27.25 -10.67 -23.42
C GLY A 386 28.36 -9.66 -23.11
N THR A 387 28.03 -8.69 -22.26
CA THR A 387 28.97 -7.72 -21.70
C THR A 387 28.84 -7.70 -20.19
N VAL A 388 29.99 -7.64 -19.52
CA VAL A 388 30.08 -7.44 -18.07
C VAL A 388 30.80 -6.13 -17.84
N ALA A 389 30.18 -5.24 -17.07
CA ALA A 389 30.73 -3.95 -16.70
C ALA A 389 30.57 -3.71 -15.20
N ASP A 390 31.52 -3.01 -14.63
CA ASP A 390 31.60 -2.60 -13.24
C ASP A 390 32.56 -1.40 -13.26
N VAL A 391 32.10 -0.26 -12.76
CA VAL A 391 32.75 1.04 -12.99
C VAL A 391 33.80 1.36 -11.93
N ASP A 392 33.67 0.77 -10.74
CA ASP A 392 34.51 1.01 -9.57
C ASP A 392 35.24 -0.25 -9.07
N SER A 393 34.91 -1.44 -9.59
CA SER A 393 35.64 -2.68 -9.30
C SER A 393 36.72 -3.01 -10.34
N VAL A 394 37.93 -3.31 -9.86
CA VAL A 394 39.08 -3.70 -10.72
C VAL A 394 39.04 -5.18 -11.13
N ASP A 395 38.45 -6.02 -10.29
CA ASP A 395 38.22 -7.45 -10.47
C ASP A 395 37.00 -7.88 -9.65
N PHE A 396 36.61 -9.16 -9.76
CA PHE A 396 35.45 -9.73 -9.08
C PHE A 396 35.85 -10.58 -7.86
N ASN A 397 36.96 -10.27 -7.18
CA ASN A 397 37.48 -11.11 -6.10
C ASN A 397 36.50 -11.29 -4.93
N GLY A 398 36.19 -12.54 -4.57
CA GLY A 398 35.23 -12.82 -3.50
C GLY A 398 33.76 -12.72 -3.96
N GLY A 399 33.54 -12.23 -5.19
CA GLY A 399 32.26 -12.23 -5.87
C GLY A 399 31.86 -13.58 -6.45
N SER A 400 30.77 -13.58 -7.22
CA SER A 400 30.29 -14.80 -7.88
C SER A 400 29.42 -14.51 -9.10
N LEU A 401 29.40 -15.45 -10.05
CA LEU A 401 28.40 -15.52 -11.09
C LEU A 401 27.47 -16.71 -10.80
N THR A 402 26.18 -16.44 -10.64
CA THR A 402 25.13 -17.46 -10.50
C THR A 402 24.24 -17.45 -11.74
N VAL A 403 24.07 -18.62 -12.35
CA VAL A 403 23.09 -18.83 -13.43
C VAL A 403 22.05 -19.83 -12.95
N ALA A 404 20.80 -19.38 -12.84
CA ALA A 404 19.72 -20.12 -12.21
C ALA A 404 18.49 -20.16 -13.11
N PHE A 405 17.82 -21.31 -13.17
CA PHE A 405 16.47 -21.35 -13.73
C PHE A 405 15.51 -20.66 -12.78
N THR A 406 14.82 -19.64 -13.29
CA THR A 406 13.84 -18.85 -12.53
C THR A 406 12.40 -19.12 -12.98
N VAL A 407 12.23 -19.65 -14.19
CA VAL A 407 10.95 -20.12 -14.73
C VAL A 407 11.16 -21.44 -15.48
N ASN A 408 10.32 -22.44 -15.20
CA ASN A 408 10.24 -23.73 -15.89
C ASN A 408 11.54 -24.56 -15.94
N GLY A 409 12.44 -24.39 -14.96
CA GLY A 409 13.59 -25.28 -14.77
C GLY A 409 13.19 -26.65 -14.21
N THR A 410 13.81 -27.71 -14.70
CA THR A 410 13.53 -29.11 -14.32
C THR A 410 14.83 -29.86 -14.04
N SER A 411 14.73 -31.06 -13.46
CA SER A 411 15.89 -31.92 -13.23
C SER A 411 16.53 -32.46 -14.53
N ALA A 412 15.89 -32.34 -15.69
CA ALA A 412 16.47 -32.71 -16.98
C ALA A 412 17.39 -31.62 -17.57
N ASP A 413 17.34 -30.40 -17.03
CA ASP A 413 18.10 -29.25 -17.52
C ASP A 413 19.53 -29.21 -16.96
N GLN A 414 20.48 -28.83 -17.81
CA GLN A 414 21.88 -28.66 -17.42
C GLN A 414 22.45 -27.32 -17.91
N LEU A 415 23.18 -26.65 -17.02
CA LEU A 415 23.98 -25.45 -17.24
C LEU A 415 25.46 -25.82 -17.09
N THR A 416 26.23 -25.71 -18.16
CA THR A 416 27.64 -26.15 -18.19
C THR A 416 28.57 -25.06 -18.68
N ILE A 417 29.81 -25.08 -18.20
CA ILE A 417 30.86 -24.16 -18.67
C ILE A 417 31.58 -24.81 -19.85
N GLN A 418 31.65 -24.11 -20.99
CA GLN A 418 32.43 -24.57 -22.14
C GLN A 418 33.93 -24.62 -21.81
N ASN A 419 34.55 -25.79 -21.97
CA ASN A 419 36.00 -25.92 -21.86
C ASN A 419 36.67 -25.74 -23.23
N GLN A 420 37.23 -24.56 -23.48
CA GLN A 420 37.95 -24.22 -24.71
C GLN A 420 39.45 -24.53 -24.65
N GLY A 421 40.02 -24.67 -23.45
CA GLY A 421 41.44 -24.91 -23.21
C GLY A 421 42.11 -23.83 -22.36
N THR A 422 43.44 -23.74 -22.44
CA THR A 422 44.27 -22.83 -21.63
C THR A 422 44.99 -21.75 -22.45
N GLY A 423 44.63 -21.59 -23.73
CA GLY A 423 45.19 -20.55 -24.59
C GLY A 423 44.73 -19.14 -24.18
N LEU A 424 45.42 -18.11 -24.67
CA LEU A 424 45.08 -16.71 -24.38
C LEU A 424 43.61 -16.41 -24.74
N GLY A 425 42.89 -15.79 -23.80
CA GLY A 425 41.48 -15.43 -23.97
C GLY A 425 40.48 -16.59 -23.88
N GLN A 426 40.93 -17.83 -23.63
CA GLN A 426 40.06 -19.00 -23.56
C GLN A 426 39.58 -19.28 -22.13
N ILE A 427 38.33 -19.73 -22.01
CA ILE A 427 37.80 -20.33 -20.78
C ILE A 427 38.12 -21.82 -20.74
N GLY A 428 38.65 -22.29 -19.62
CA GLY A 428 38.96 -23.69 -19.40
C GLY A 428 38.45 -24.19 -18.05
N THR A 429 38.15 -25.49 -17.97
CA THR A 429 37.78 -26.16 -16.71
C THR A 429 38.75 -27.31 -16.39
N SER A 430 39.11 -27.44 -15.11
CA SER A 430 39.95 -28.53 -14.60
C SER A 430 39.50 -28.93 -13.19
N GLY A 431 38.80 -30.05 -13.07
CA GLY A 431 38.06 -30.36 -11.84
C GLY A 431 36.98 -29.29 -11.62
N SER A 432 36.91 -28.73 -10.41
CA SER A 432 36.00 -27.61 -10.10
C SER A 432 36.58 -26.23 -10.41
N ASN A 433 37.80 -26.13 -10.95
CA ASN A 433 38.42 -24.84 -11.25
C ASN A 433 37.98 -24.31 -12.62
N VAL A 434 37.75 -22.99 -12.69
CA VAL A 434 37.54 -22.22 -13.91
C VAL A 434 38.80 -21.39 -14.18
N THR A 435 39.27 -21.38 -15.43
CA THR A 435 40.49 -20.67 -15.85
C THR A 435 40.21 -19.74 -17.03
N TYR A 436 40.93 -18.62 -17.11
CA TYR A 436 40.98 -17.72 -18.25
C TYR A 436 42.43 -17.52 -18.68
N GLY A 437 42.77 -17.81 -19.93
CA GLY A 437 44.17 -17.72 -20.39
C GLY A 437 45.13 -18.68 -19.68
N GLY A 438 44.60 -19.78 -19.11
CA GLY A 438 45.35 -20.72 -18.28
C GLY A 438 45.54 -20.30 -16.80
N THR A 439 45.03 -19.14 -16.39
CA THR A 439 45.06 -18.67 -14.99
C THR A 439 43.72 -18.95 -14.31
N THR A 440 43.72 -19.51 -13.10
CA THR A 440 42.48 -19.79 -12.35
C THR A 440 41.79 -18.50 -11.91
N ILE A 441 40.55 -18.31 -12.34
CA ILE A 441 39.70 -17.16 -12.00
C ILE A 441 38.64 -17.48 -10.93
N GLY A 442 38.37 -18.76 -10.68
CA GLY A 442 37.36 -19.15 -9.69
C GLY A 442 37.13 -20.67 -9.59
N THR A 443 36.15 -21.06 -8.78
CA THR A 443 35.66 -22.45 -8.68
C THR A 443 34.16 -22.52 -8.90
N PHE A 444 33.70 -23.54 -9.60
CA PHE A 444 32.28 -23.72 -9.91
C PHE A 444 31.66 -24.93 -9.19
N THR A 445 30.36 -24.85 -8.93
CA THR A 445 29.51 -25.92 -8.37
C THR A 445 28.14 -25.92 -9.05
N GLY A 446 27.40 -27.03 -8.93
CA GLY A 446 26.05 -27.17 -9.49
C GLY A 446 26.02 -27.25 -11.02
N GLY A 447 24.93 -26.75 -11.63
CA GLY A 447 24.71 -26.76 -13.09
C GLY A 447 24.20 -28.09 -13.65
N THR A 448 24.01 -29.11 -12.82
CA THR A 448 23.45 -30.42 -13.23
C THR A 448 22.14 -30.69 -12.50
N ASN A 449 21.28 -31.52 -13.08
CA ASN A 449 19.98 -31.88 -12.51
C ASN A 449 19.09 -30.67 -12.13
N GLY A 450 19.07 -29.62 -12.96
CA GLY A 450 18.32 -28.39 -12.68
C GLY A 450 18.88 -27.50 -11.57
N THR A 451 20.03 -27.84 -10.97
CA THR A 451 20.66 -27.02 -9.93
C THR A 451 21.37 -25.80 -10.53
N ASN A 452 21.37 -24.69 -9.80
CA ASN A 452 22.05 -23.46 -10.21
C ASN A 452 23.54 -23.71 -10.49
N LEU A 453 24.06 -23.12 -11.55
CA LEU A 453 25.50 -23.06 -11.78
C LEU A 453 26.04 -21.85 -11.01
N VAL A 454 26.91 -22.09 -10.03
CA VAL A 454 27.51 -21.03 -9.21
C VAL A 454 29.01 -21.06 -9.38
N VAL A 455 29.61 -19.95 -9.83
CA VAL A 455 31.05 -19.76 -9.95
C VAL A 455 31.47 -18.71 -8.93
N THR A 456 32.30 -19.08 -7.96
CA THR A 456 32.90 -18.15 -7.00
C THR A 456 34.25 -17.66 -7.52
N PHE A 457 34.42 -16.34 -7.57
CA PHE A 457 35.58 -15.69 -8.19
C PHE A 457 36.73 -15.44 -7.19
N ASN A 458 37.92 -15.24 -7.75
CA ASN A 458 39.13 -14.79 -7.04
C ASN A 458 39.74 -13.56 -7.73
N ALA A 459 40.83 -13.01 -7.17
CA ALA A 459 41.52 -11.82 -7.67
C ALA A 459 42.06 -11.87 -9.11
N ASN A 460 42.00 -13.01 -9.81
CA ASN A 460 42.33 -13.06 -11.24
C ASN A 460 41.09 -12.90 -12.13
N ALA A 461 39.88 -12.86 -11.56
CA ALA A 461 38.63 -12.66 -12.28
C ALA A 461 38.47 -11.19 -12.68
N THR A 462 39.27 -10.73 -13.65
CA THR A 462 39.07 -9.42 -14.28
C THR A 462 37.72 -9.35 -15.01
N GLN A 463 37.23 -8.16 -15.30
CA GLN A 463 36.02 -7.95 -16.09
C GLN A 463 36.03 -8.70 -17.44
N ALA A 464 37.17 -8.70 -18.14
CA ALA A 464 37.33 -9.48 -19.38
C ALA A 464 37.23 -11.00 -19.16
N ALA A 465 37.67 -11.50 -18.01
CA ALA A 465 37.58 -12.91 -17.67
C ALA A 465 36.16 -13.32 -17.24
N ALA A 466 35.46 -12.45 -16.50
CA ALA A 466 34.07 -12.64 -16.11
C ALA A 466 33.14 -12.63 -17.34
N GLN A 467 33.33 -11.67 -18.25
CA GLN A 467 32.61 -11.64 -19.53
C GLN A 467 32.90 -12.89 -20.36
N ALA A 468 34.17 -13.28 -20.50
CA ALA A 468 34.51 -14.48 -21.25
C ALA A 468 33.86 -15.73 -20.63
N LEU A 469 33.72 -15.81 -19.30
CA LEU A 469 33.03 -16.92 -18.66
C LEU A 469 31.53 -16.93 -18.98
N GLU A 470 30.87 -15.77 -18.85
CA GLU A 470 29.45 -15.56 -19.16
C GLU A 470 29.12 -16.00 -20.60
N ASP A 471 29.90 -15.53 -21.58
CA ASP A 471 29.79 -15.90 -23.00
C ASP A 471 29.81 -17.42 -23.26
N HIS A 472 30.39 -18.17 -22.33
CA HIS A 472 30.71 -19.59 -22.45
C HIS A 472 29.89 -20.48 -21.51
N ILE A 473 28.80 -19.96 -20.94
CA ILE A 473 27.79 -20.76 -20.26
C ILE A 473 26.82 -21.36 -21.28
N ARG A 474 26.66 -22.68 -21.20
CA ARG A 474 25.89 -23.47 -22.16
C ARG A 474 24.70 -24.15 -21.52
N TYR A 475 23.60 -24.20 -22.25
CA TYR A 475 22.42 -24.98 -21.94
C TYR A 475 22.41 -26.29 -22.71
N SER A 476 21.98 -27.36 -22.04
CA SER A 476 21.61 -28.62 -22.68
C SER A 476 20.47 -29.31 -21.94
N ASN A 477 19.68 -30.05 -22.71
CA ASN A 477 18.56 -30.83 -22.23
C ASN A 477 18.37 -32.07 -23.11
N ALA A 478 18.13 -33.23 -22.49
CA ALA A 478 17.98 -34.51 -23.18
C ALA A 478 16.52 -34.99 -23.33
N THR A 479 15.58 -34.57 -22.48
CA THR A 479 14.26 -35.22 -22.35
C THR A 479 13.10 -34.30 -21.93
N SER A 480 13.21 -32.97 -21.95
CA SER A 480 12.09 -32.09 -21.59
C SER A 480 11.10 -31.86 -22.72
N ALA A 481 9.83 -31.67 -22.34
CA ALA A 481 8.77 -31.12 -23.17
C ALA A 481 9.16 -29.81 -23.86
N THR A 482 8.47 -29.52 -24.96
CA THR A 482 8.52 -28.23 -25.65
C THR A 482 8.02 -27.14 -24.70
N THR A 483 8.92 -26.33 -24.16
CA THR A 483 8.59 -25.29 -23.20
C THR A 483 9.57 -24.13 -23.29
N THR A 484 9.10 -22.95 -22.88
CA THR A 484 9.94 -21.78 -22.73
C THR A 484 10.44 -21.71 -21.29
N LYS A 485 11.76 -21.56 -21.12
CA LYS A 485 12.42 -21.47 -19.82
C LYS A 485 13.06 -20.10 -19.65
N THR A 486 13.16 -19.62 -18.41
CA THR A 486 13.91 -18.39 -18.11
C THR A 486 15.07 -18.71 -17.18
N VAL A 487 16.28 -18.37 -17.61
CA VAL A 487 17.48 -18.39 -16.76
C VAL A 487 17.84 -16.96 -16.39
N THR A 488 18.18 -16.73 -15.13
CA THR A 488 18.67 -15.44 -14.63
C THR A 488 20.15 -15.54 -14.34
N TYR A 489 20.90 -14.54 -14.79
CA TYR A 489 22.31 -14.33 -14.45
C TYR A 489 22.37 -13.30 -13.32
N THR A 490 23.08 -13.65 -12.26
CA THR A 490 23.31 -12.75 -11.11
C THR A 490 24.80 -12.67 -10.88
N LEU A 491 25.35 -11.47 -11.02
CA LEU A 491 26.75 -11.17 -10.82
C LEU A 491 26.94 -10.40 -9.50
N VAL A 492 27.89 -10.83 -8.70
CA VAL A 492 28.31 -10.20 -7.45
C VAL A 492 29.79 -9.86 -7.61
N ASP A 493 30.17 -8.62 -7.32
CA ASP A 493 31.54 -8.11 -7.46
C ASP A 493 32.48 -8.60 -6.35
N GLY A 494 31.96 -8.79 -5.13
CA GLY A 494 32.74 -9.15 -3.95
C GLY A 494 33.10 -7.96 -3.05
N ASP A 495 32.91 -6.73 -3.54
CA ASP A 495 33.18 -5.48 -2.83
C ASP A 495 31.91 -4.88 -2.19
N GLY A 496 30.74 -5.46 -2.48
CA GLY A 496 29.48 -5.21 -1.77
C GLY A 496 28.28 -5.02 -2.68
N GLY A 497 28.50 -4.97 -3.99
CA GLY A 497 27.48 -4.82 -5.02
C GLY A 497 26.99 -6.17 -5.54
N THR A 498 25.71 -6.19 -5.90
CA THR A 498 25.08 -7.31 -6.58
C THR A 498 24.24 -6.75 -7.69
N ASP A 499 24.40 -7.30 -8.90
CA ASP A 499 23.52 -6.96 -10.01
C ASP A 499 22.09 -7.39 -9.66
N THR A 500 21.25 -6.39 -9.38
CA THR A 500 19.81 -6.59 -9.17
C THR A 500 19.02 -6.33 -10.45
N GLY A 501 19.67 -5.87 -11.52
CA GLY A 501 19.14 -5.85 -12.87
C GLY A 501 19.03 -7.28 -13.37
N THR A 502 17.81 -7.75 -13.60
CA THR A 502 17.53 -9.14 -13.95
C THR A 502 17.94 -9.43 -15.40
N ALA A 503 19.23 -9.69 -15.60
CA ALA A 503 19.75 -10.24 -16.84
C ALA A 503 19.16 -11.65 -17.06
N THR A 504 18.21 -11.75 -17.98
CA THR A 504 17.44 -12.99 -18.19
C THR A 504 17.61 -13.52 -19.61
N ALA A 505 17.85 -14.82 -19.76
CA ALA A 505 17.78 -15.46 -21.06
C ALA A 505 16.54 -16.35 -21.16
N THR A 506 15.77 -16.16 -22.23
CA THR A 506 14.66 -17.02 -22.58
C THR A 506 15.16 -18.19 -23.44
N ILE A 507 14.96 -19.42 -22.98
CA ILE A 507 15.34 -20.62 -23.72
C ILE A 507 14.09 -21.29 -24.25
N ASN A 508 13.89 -21.22 -25.57
CA ASN A 508 12.79 -21.86 -26.28
C ASN A 508 13.20 -23.30 -26.62
N VAL A 509 12.77 -24.26 -25.80
CA VAL A 509 13.05 -25.69 -26.00
C VAL A 509 12.00 -26.28 -26.94
N THR A 510 12.44 -26.95 -28.01
CA THR A 510 11.57 -27.53 -29.04
C THR A 510 11.91 -29.00 -29.31
N GLY A 511 10.93 -29.82 -29.69
CA GLY A 511 11.17 -31.19 -30.16
C GLY A 511 11.30 -32.27 -29.08
N GLY A 512 10.69 -32.07 -27.90
CA GLY A 512 10.37 -33.17 -26.97
C GLY A 512 9.21 -34.02 -27.50
N ASP A 513 8.91 -35.13 -26.81
CA ASP A 513 7.66 -35.87 -27.01
C ASP A 513 6.47 -34.90 -26.97
N THR A 514 5.66 -34.88 -28.02
CA THR A 514 4.48 -33.99 -28.17
C THR A 514 3.19 -34.79 -28.27
N THR A 515 3.29 -36.11 -28.21
CA THR A 515 2.12 -36.98 -28.22
C THR A 515 1.48 -36.89 -26.85
N VAL A 516 0.22 -36.46 -26.82
CA VAL A 516 -0.54 -36.31 -25.59
C VAL A 516 -1.09 -37.68 -25.18
N PRO A 517 -0.99 -38.08 -23.90
CA PRO A 517 -1.57 -39.33 -23.46
C PRO A 517 -3.10 -39.29 -23.61
N THR A 518 -3.64 -40.29 -24.30
CA THR A 518 -5.08 -40.49 -24.47
C THR A 518 -5.58 -41.53 -23.46
N VAL A 519 -6.84 -41.42 -23.05
CA VAL A 519 -7.46 -42.33 -22.08
C VAL A 519 -8.63 -43.08 -22.72
N VAL A 520 -8.63 -44.40 -22.59
CA VAL A 520 -9.77 -45.26 -22.96
C VAL A 520 -10.51 -45.62 -21.68
N ILE A 521 -11.80 -45.29 -21.61
CA ILE A 521 -12.67 -45.68 -20.49
C ILE A 521 -13.52 -46.89 -20.91
N SER A 522 -13.52 -47.93 -20.09
CA SER A 522 -14.38 -49.11 -20.26
C SER A 522 -15.05 -49.50 -18.94
N HIS A 523 -16.24 -50.11 -19.03
CA HIS A 523 -17.06 -50.47 -17.87
C HIS A 523 -17.54 -51.92 -17.98
N ASP A 524 -17.63 -52.65 -16.87
CA ASP A 524 -18.38 -53.91 -16.82
C ASP A 524 -19.85 -53.67 -16.39
N ASN A 525 -20.79 -53.75 -17.33
CA ASN A 525 -22.22 -53.48 -17.04
C ASN A 525 -22.94 -54.60 -16.25
N SER A 526 -22.23 -55.33 -15.38
CA SER A 526 -22.71 -56.56 -14.73
C SER A 526 -23.12 -56.36 -13.27
N GLY A 527 -24.20 -55.62 -13.01
CA GLY A 527 -24.88 -55.59 -11.70
C GLY A 527 -24.75 -54.29 -10.91
N ALA A 528 -25.09 -54.30 -9.62
CA ALA A 528 -25.16 -53.11 -8.75
C ALA A 528 -23.78 -52.48 -8.40
N LYS A 529 -22.69 -53.17 -8.73
CA LYS A 529 -21.32 -52.66 -8.66
C LYS A 529 -20.70 -52.79 -10.05
N GLN A 530 -20.06 -51.73 -10.49
CA GLN A 530 -19.36 -51.64 -11.77
C GLN A 530 -17.90 -51.28 -11.49
N THR A 531 -16.99 -51.88 -12.24
CA THR A 531 -15.58 -51.54 -12.26
C THR A 531 -15.34 -50.76 -13.54
N ILE A 532 -15.07 -49.48 -13.40
CA ILE A 532 -14.61 -48.64 -14.49
C ILE A 532 -13.11 -48.86 -14.63
N THR A 533 -12.64 -49.06 -15.84
CA THR A 533 -11.22 -49.20 -16.16
C THR A 533 -10.79 -48.08 -17.09
N PHE A 534 -9.79 -47.31 -16.65
CA PHE A 534 -9.11 -46.28 -17.43
C PHE A 534 -7.80 -46.86 -17.93
N THR A 535 -7.62 -46.89 -19.24
CA THR A 535 -6.40 -47.40 -19.90
C THR A 535 -5.77 -46.25 -20.68
N PHE A 536 -4.61 -45.78 -20.24
CA PHE A 536 -3.87 -44.71 -20.90
C PHE A 536 -3.00 -45.26 -22.03
N SER A 537 -2.87 -44.52 -23.13
CA SER A 537 -2.02 -44.90 -24.27
C SER A 537 -0.53 -45.03 -23.92
N GLU A 538 -0.13 -44.53 -22.75
CA GLU A 538 1.22 -44.60 -22.21
C GLU A 538 1.20 -44.40 -20.68
N ALA A 539 2.38 -44.39 -20.07
CA ALA A 539 2.55 -44.13 -18.65
C ALA A 539 2.22 -42.68 -18.28
N VAL A 540 1.35 -42.48 -17.28
CA VAL A 540 0.90 -41.15 -16.84
C VAL A 540 1.30 -40.86 -15.39
N SER A 541 1.34 -39.58 -15.03
CA SER A 541 1.66 -39.07 -13.71
C SER A 541 0.60 -38.07 -13.26
N GLY A 542 0.20 -38.17 -12.00
CA GLY A 542 -0.76 -37.24 -11.39
C GLY A 542 -2.24 -37.61 -11.54
N PHE A 543 -2.58 -38.67 -12.29
CA PHE A 543 -3.98 -39.10 -12.44
C PHE A 543 -4.56 -39.63 -11.13
N ASP A 544 -5.59 -38.97 -10.61
CA ASP A 544 -6.28 -39.32 -9.37
C ASP A 544 -7.83 -39.25 -9.49
N ILE A 545 -8.53 -39.53 -8.38
CA ILE A 545 -10.00 -39.59 -8.37
C ILE A 545 -10.67 -38.23 -8.64
N ASN A 546 -9.99 -37.11 -8.40
CA ASN A 546 -10.52 -35.77 -8.68
C ASN A 546 -10.47 -35.44 -10.18
N ASP A 547 -9.67 -36.19 -10.95
CA ASP A 547 -9.66 -36.11 -12.41
C ASP A 547 -10.85 -36.85 -13.04
N ILE A 548 -11.73 -37.44 -12.23
CA ILE A 548 -12.87 -38.21 -12.67
C ILE A 548 -14.16 -37.51 -12.22
N ALA A 549 -15.02 -37.15 -13.17
CA ALA A 549 -16.38 -36.75 -12.89
C ALA A 549 -17.33 -37.92 -13.19
N LEU A 550 -18.20 -38.20 -12.22
CA LEU A 550 -19.40 -38.99 -12.45
C LEU A 550 -20.54 -37.99 -12.69
N VAL A 551 -21.06 -37.95 -13.91
CA VAL A 551 -22.16 -37.04 -14.27
C VAL A 551 -23.39 -37.88 -14.61
N GLY A 552 -24.51 -37.57 -13.94
CA GLY A 552 -25.76 -38.32 -14.02
C GLY A 552 -25.90 -39.42 -12.95
N ALA A 553 -27.09 -39.45 -12.33
CA ALA A 553 -27.55 -40.36 -11.26
C ALA A 553 -26.69 -40.45 -9.99
N THR A 554 -27.31 -40.90 -8.89
CA THR A 554 -26.72 -41.12 -7.54
C THR A 554 -25.68 -42.26 -7.51
N ALA A 555 -24.79 -42.31 -8.49
CA ALA A 555 -23.66 -43.22 -8.53
C ALA A 555 -22.60 -42.76 -7.52
N THR A 556 -22.27 -43.63 -6.56
CA THR A 556 -21.24 -43.32 -5.56
C THR A 556 -19.90 -43.91 -6.01
N ALA A 557 -18.91 -43.04 -6.21
CA ALA A 557 -17.53 -43.44 -6.44
C ALA A 557 -17.01 -44.23 -5.23
N GLY A 558 -16.47 -45.41 -5.49
CA GLY A 558 -15.94 -46.36 -4.51
C GLY A 558 -14.41 -46.35 -4.51
N THR A 559 -13.80 -47.54 -4.62
CA THR A 559 -12.35 -47.70 -4.56
C THR A 559 -11.70 -47.27 -5.88
N PHE A 560 -10.83 -46.26 -5.85
CA PHE A 560 -9.93 -45.94 -6.95
C PHE A 560 -8.57 -46.62 -6.75
N VAL A 561 -8.08 -47.31 -7.78
CA VAL A 561 -6.86 -48.13 -7.71
C VAL A 561 -6.02 -47.92 -8.97
N HIS A 562 -4.73 -47.63 -8.79
CA HIS A 562 -3.73 -47.77 -9.84
C HIS A 562 -3.35 -49.25 -9.97
N VAL A 563 -3.68 -49.87 -11.11
CA VAL A 563 -3.41 -51.28 -11.40
C VAL A 563 -1.97 -51.47 -11.86
N GLY A 564 -1.43 -50.49 -12.59
CA GLY A 564 -0.06 -50.44 -13.09
C GLY A 564 0.05 -50.52 -14.61
N ILE A 565 1.30 -50.54 -15.09
CA ILE A 565 1.61 -50.55 -16.53
C ILE A 565 1.53 -51.99 -17.08
N ASP A 566 0.82 -52.19 -18.18
CA ASP A 566 0.67 -53.48 -18.84
C ASP A 566 1.88 -53.88 -19.70
N GLY A 567 1.83 -55.07 -20.30
CA GLY A 567 2.91 -55.60 -21.14
C GLY A 567 3.12 -54.86 -22.48
N THR A 568 2.26 -53.89 -22.80
CA THR A 568 2.29 -53.05 -24.00
C THR A 568 2.65 -51.59 -23.71
N GLY A 569 2.79 -51.20 -22.44
CA GLY A 569 3.17 -49.86 -22.04
C GLY A 569 2.01 -48.94 -21.65
N HIS A 570 0.78 -49.45 -21.64
CA HIS A 570 -0.40 -48.70 -21.21
C HIS A 570 -0.49 -48.65 -19.69
N ASP A 571 -0.84 -47.50 -19.13
CA ASP A 571 -1.08 -47.36 -17.70
C ASP A 571 -2.56 -47.61 -17.36
N ILE A 572 -2.83 -48.44 -16.35
CA ILE A 572 -4.18 -48.90 -16.05
C ILE A 572 -4.62 -48.47 -14.66
N TYR A 573 -5.80 -47.87 -14.57
CA TYR A 573 -6.48 -47.51 -13.34
C TYR A 573 -7.90 -48.09 -13.32
N THR A 574 -8.42 -48.35 -12.13
CA THR A 574 -9.80 -48.80 -11.95
C THR A 574 -10.54 -48.01 -10.88
N LEU A 575 -11.82 -47.71 -11.11
CA LEU A 575 -12.73 -47.13 -10.13
C LEU A 575 -13.95 -48.05 -9.96
N ASP A 576 -14.18 -48.53 -8.74
CA ASP A 576 -15.45 -49.16 -8.41
C ASP A 576 -16.55 -48.10 -8.31
N VAL A 577 -17.68 -48.31 -8.96
CA VAL A 577 -18.88 -47.47 -8.84
C VAL A 577 -20.04 -48.33 -8.39
N THR A 578 -20.71 -47.89 -7.32
CA THR A 578 -21.92 -48.54 -6.84
C THR A 578 -23.13 -47.78 -7.36
N LYS A 579 -24.00 -48.50 -8.07
CA LYS A 579 -25.27 -47.97 -8.56
C LYS A 579 -26.43 -48.44 -7.66
N PRO A 580 -27.36 -47.55 -7.28
CA PRO A 580 -28.66 -47.98 -6.75
C PRO A 580 -29.37 -48.87 -7.78
N VAL A 581 -30.01 -49.94 -7.31
CA VAL A 581 -30.72 -50.89 -8.19
C VAL A 581 -31.87 -50.15 -8.89
N GLY A 582 -31.77 -49.92 -10.20
CA GLY A 582 -32.80 -49.24 -11.00
C GLY A 582 -32.44 -47.85 -11.55
N SER A 583 -31.27 -47.29 -11.22
CA SER A 583 -30.79 -46.00 -11.76
C SER A 583 -30.45 -46.08 -13.26
N GLY A 584 -30.71 -44.99 -14.00
CA GLY A 584 -30.33 -44.81 -15.40
C GLY A 584 -28.84 -44.65 -15.65
N ALA A 585 -28.50 -44.21 -16.85
CA ALA A 585 -27.12 -44.07 -17.28
C ALA A 585 -26.38 -43.02 -16.41
N HIS A 586 -25.12 -43.34 -16.07
CA HIS A 586 -24.17 -42.39 -15.50
C HIS A 586 -23.00 -42.35 -16.47
N THR A 587 -22.44 -41.17 -16.69
CA THR A 587 -21.20 -41.02 -17.44
C THR A 587 -20.04 -40.98 -16.48
N VAL A 588 -18.91 -41.45 -16.98
CA VAL A 588 -17.64 -41.31 -16.31
C VAL A 588 -16.80 -40.51 -17.27
N GLN A 589 -16.46 -39.30 -16.87
CA GLN A 589 -15.59 -38.44 -17.62
C GLN A 589 -14.24 -38.36 -16.93
N VAL A 590 -13.18 -38.34 -17.72
CA VAL A 590 -11.90 -37.80 -17.24
C VAL A 590 -11.95 -36.31 -17.51
N VAL A 591 -12.00 -35.50 -16.47
CA VAL A 591 -12.14 -34.06 -16.56
C VAL A 591 -10.77 -33.44 -16.79
N SER A 592 -10.62 -32.63 -17.83
CA SER A 592 -9.55 -31.63 -17.83
C SER A 592 -9.87 -30.61 -16.76
N SER A 593 -8.95 -30.28 -15.86
CA SER A 593 -9.20 -29.21 -14.90
C SER A 593 -9.66 -27.96 -15.68
N GLY A 594 -10.78 -27.36 -15.28
CA GLY A 594 -11.45 -26.25 -15.98
C GLY A 594 -10.65 -24.94 -16.07
N THR A 595 -9.32 -25.02 -15.95
CA THR A 595 -8.34 -23.94 -16.01
C THR A 595 -7.40 -24.04 -17.23
N GLY A 596 -7.63 -24.99 -18.13
CA GLY A 596 -6.87 -25.12 -19.40
C GLY A 596 -5.57 -25.93 -19.31
N THR A 597 -5.26 -26.54 -18.16
CA THR A 597 -4.18 -27.54 -18.01
C THR A 597 -4.69 -28.73 -17.20
N SER A 598 -4.57 -29.96 -17.69
CA SER A 598 -4.94 -31.16 -16.93
C SER A 598 -4.03 -31.34 -15.70
N SER A 599 -4.58 -31.88 -14.60
CA SER A 599 -3.85 -32.20 -13.36
C SER A 599 -2.92 -33.41 -13.50
N TRP A 600 -3.08 -34.16 -14.60
CA TRP A 600 -2.27 -35.31 -14.96
C TRP A 600 -1.56 -35.09 -16.30
N THR A 601 -0.41 -35.73 -16.45
CA THR A 601 0.50 -35.60 -17.60
C THR A 601 1.07 -36.97 -17.97
N ASP A 602 1.64 -37.13 -19.16
CA ASP A 602 2.57 -38.25 -19.40
C ASP A 602 3.91 -38.03 -18.65
N ILE A 603 4.83 -38.98 -18.79
CA ILE A 603 6.19 -38.84 -18.24
C ILE A 603 6.97 -37.68 -18.88
N ALA A 604 6.64 -37.29 -20.12
CA ALA A 604 7.27 -36.19 -20.84
C ALA A 604 6.74 -34.80 -20.41
N GLY A 605 5.62 -34.75 -19.68
CA GLY A 605 4.94 -33.53 -19.23
C GLY A 605 3.86 -33.03 -20.18
N ASN A 606 3.43 -33.80 -21.18
CA ASN A 606 2.28 -33.45 -22.00
C ASN A 606 0.99 -33.57 -21.16
N PRO A 607 0.18 -32.52 -21.06
CA PRO A 607 -1.08 -32.55 -20.30
C PRO A 607 -2.04 -33.52 -20.95
N GLY A 608 -2.54 -34.47 -20.16
CA GLY A 608 -3.57 -35.40 -20.57
C GLY A 608 -4.84 -34.76 -21.09
N VAL A 609 -5.42 -35.35 -22.13
CA VAL A 609 -6.71 -34.92 -22.69
C VAL A 609 -7.84 -35.71 -22.01
N GLY A 610 -8.78 -34.97 -21.43
CA GLY A 610 -10.01 -35.53 -20.88
C GLY A 610 -10.90 -36.16 -21.95
N THR A 611 -11.95 -36.87 -21.53
CA THR A 611 -12.95 -37.39 -22.48
C THR A 611 -13.85 -36.26 -23.03
N PRO A 612 -14.45 -36.41 -24.23
CA PRO A 612 -15.40 -35.45 -24.78
C PRO A 612 -16.50 -35.09 -23.77
N ALA A 613 -16.83 -33.80 -23.68
CA ALA A 613 -17.84 -33.26 -22.77
C ALA A 613 -19.26 -33.73 -23.14
N PHE A 614 -20.21 -33.54 -22.23
CA PHE A 614 -21.64 -33.67 -22.53
C PHE A 614 -21.96 -32.74 -23.71
N THR A 615 -22.59 -33.29 -24.73
CA THR A 615 -23.23 -32.51 -25.78
C THR A 615 -24.71 -32.40 -25.44
N LEU A 616 -25.28 -31.20 -25.61
CA LEU A 616 -26.71 -30.93 -25.36
C LEU A 616 -27.44 -30.65 -26.68
N PRO A 617 -27.49 -31.60 -27.63
CA PRO A 617 -28.10 -31.33 -28.93
C PRO A 617 -29.58 -30.94 -28.81
N ALA A 618 -29.91 -29.76 -29.31
CA ALA A 618 -31.25 -29.19 -29.28
C ALA A 618 -31.83 -29.00 -30.67
N GLY A 619 -33.13 -29.21 -30.84
CA GLY A 619 -33.81 -28.94 -32.10
C GLY A 619 -35.33 -29.11 -32.05
N THR A 620 -35.95 -29.20 -33.22
CA THR A 620 -37.40 -29.33 -33.34
C THR A 620 -37.83 -30.78 -33.46
N ALA A 621 -38.87 -31.16 -32.72
CA ALA A 621 -39.46 -32.49 -32.78
C ALA A 621 -40.03 -32.83 -34.16
N GLY A 622 -39.81 -34.07 -34.61
CA GLY A 622 -40.20 -34.50 -35.95
C GLY A 622 -39.21 -34.14 -37.07
N GLU A 623 -38.19 -33.35 -36.78
CA GLU A 623 -37.14 -32.94 -37.72
C GLU A 623 -35.77 -33.53 -37.32
N PRO A 624 -34.77 -33.57 -38.22
CA PRO A 624 -33.42 -34.01 -37.88
C PRO A 624 -32.75 -33.04 -36.89
N ILE A 625 -32.27 -33.56 -35.77
CA ILE A 625 -31.49 -32.87 -34.74
C ILE A 625 -30.07 -33.41 -34.80
N ASN A 626 -29.07 -32.54 -34.94
CA ASN A 626 -27.66 -32.93 -34.96
C ASN A 626 -27.26 -33.50 -33.60
N LEU A 627 -26.60 -34.66 -33.54
CA LEU A 627 -26.13 -35.28 -32.30
C LEU A 627 -24.88 -34.60 -31.71
N ALA A 628 -24.37 -33.53 -32.33
CA ALA A 628 -23.27 -32.72 -31.83
C ALA A 628 -21.95 -33.49 -31.57
N LEU A 629 -21.79 -34.67 -32.17
CA LEU A 629 -20.67 -35.56 -31.91
C LEU A 629 -19.37 -35.03 -32.56
N THR A 630 -18.30 -34.95 -31.77
CA THR A 630 -16.95 -34.60 -32.24
C THR A 630 -16.11 -35.84 -32.50
N ASP A 631 -15.25 -35.80 -33.52
CA ASP A 631 -14.30 -36.87 -33.85
C ASP A 631 -13.21 -37.03 -32.75
N PRO A 632 -13.25 -38.10 -31.93
CA PRO A 632 -12.25 -38.33 -30.90
C PRO A 632 -10.94 -38.92 -31.47
N SER A 633 -10.91 -39.33 -32.75
CA SER A 633 -9.75 -39.92 -33.39
C SER A 633 -8.74 -38.89 -33.87
N HIS A 634 -9.15 -37.62 -34.04
CA HIS A 634 -8.32 -36.49 -34.52
C HIS A 634 -7.61 -36.71 -35.88
N GLU A 635 -7.92 -37.80 -36.58
CA GLU A 635 -7.21 -38.27 -37.79
C GLU A 635 -8.17 -38.59 -38.95
N GLY A 636 -9.47 -38.30 -38.81
CA GLY A 636 -10.48 -38.62 -39.81
C GLY A 636 -10.63 -40.13 -40.02
N ALA A 637 -10.39 -40.93 -38.96
CA ALA A 637 -10.53 -42.37 -39.02
C ALA A 637 -12.00 -42.77 -39.21
N LEU A 638 -12.22 -44.00 -39.67
CA LEU A 638 -13.57 -44.55 -39.72
C LEU A 638 -14.02 -44.93 -38.31
N ILE A 639 -15.10 -44.33 -37.83
CA ILE A 639 -15.64 -44.51 -36.47
C ILE A 639 -16.91 -45.33 -36.55
N THR A 640 -17.00 -46.37 -35.73
CA THR A 640 -18.23 -47.10 -35.49
C THR A 640 -18.96 -46.47 -34.32
N VAL A 641 -20.10 -45.85 -34.60
CA VAL A 641 -21.00 -45.23 -33.63
C VAL A 641 -22.10 -46.24 -33.29
N THR A 642 -22.32 -46.49 -32.00
CA THR A 642 -23.43 -47.31 -31.50
C THR A 642 -24.24 -46.49 -30.51
N VAL A 643 -25.47 -46.14 -30.87
CA VAL A 643 -26.40 -45.38 -30.03
C VAL A 643 -27.36 -46.35 -29.33
N LYS A 644 -27.41 -46.30 -28.00
CA LYS A 644 -28.26 -47.11 -27.13
C LYS A 644 -29.27 -46.23 -26.40
N ASP A 645 -30.22 -46.90 -25.74
CA ASP A 645 -31.31 -46.25 -24.99
C ASP A 645 -32.16 -45.27 -25.82
N VAL A 646 -32.19 -45.48 -27.14
CA VAL A 646 -32.99 -44.70 -28.09
C VAL A 646 -34.49 -44.87 -27.78
N PRO A 647 -35.22 -43.79 -27.43
CA PRO A 647 -36.64 -43.89 -27.11
C PRO A 647 -37.46 -44.45 -28.27
N SER A 648 -38.59 -45.07 -27.94
CA SER A 648 -39.44 -45.71 -28.95
C SER A 648 -39.95 -44.69 -29.98
N GLY A 649 -39.80 -45.03 -31.27
CA GLY A 649 -40.25 -44.19 -32.38
C GLY A 649 -39.21 -43.18 -32.89
N TRP A 650 -38.09 -43.04 -32.20
CA TRP A 650 -36.96 -42.24 -32.68
C TRP A 650 -36.17 -43.01 -33.74
N THR A 651 -35.50 -42.27 -34.64
CA THR A 651 -34.64 -42.83 -35.69
C THR A 651 -33.31 -42.10 -35.75
N ILE A 652 -32.23 -42.81 -36.05
CA ILE A 652 -30.90 -42.22 -36.28
C ILE A 652 -30.60 -42.29 -37.78
N ASP A 653 -30.33 -41.15 -38.41
CA ASP A 653 -30.13 -41.11 -39.87
C ASP A 653 -28.85 -41.87 -40.28
N GLY A 654 -28.91 -42.58 -41.41
CA GLY A 654 -27.81 -43.41 -41.91
C GLY A 654 -27.46 -44.65 -41.07
N ALA A 655 -28.08 -44.87 -39.90
CA ALA A 655 -27.77 -45.98 -39.01
C ALA A 655 -28.66 -47.23 -39.22
N THR A 656 -28.13 -48.39 -38.84
CA THR A 656 -28.86 -49.65 -38.84
C THR A 656 -29.41 -49.94 -37.45
N HIS A 657 -30.73 -50.15 -37.34
CA HIS A 657 -31.38 -50.58 -36.11
C HIS A 657 -31.14 -52.08 -35.84
N ASN A 658 -30.54 -52.39 -34.70
CA ASN A 658 -30.15 -53.74 -34.29
C ASN A 658 -31.28 -54.44 -33.52
N ALA A 659 -31.17 -55.77 -33.40
CA ALA A 659 -32.18 -56.59 -32.72
C ALA A 659 -32.23 -56.37 -31.19
N ASP A 660 -31.18 -55.80 -30.61
CA ASP A 660 -31.08 -55.45 -29.19
C ASP A 660 -31.62 -54.04 -28.87
N GLY A 661 -32.11 -53.30 -29.88
CA GLY A 661 -32.64 -51.94 -29.75
C GLY A 661 -31.62 -50.82 -29.94
N SER A 662 -30.33 -51.16 -30.09
CA SER A 662 -29.29 -50.17 -30.43
C SER A 662 -29.29 -49.80 -31.91
N TRP A 663 -28.66 -48.68 -32.26
CA TRP A 663 -28.43 -48.24 -33.64
C TRP A 663 -26.94 -48.15 -33.93
N THR A 664 -26.48 -48.69 -35.05
CA THR A 664 -25.05 -48.65 -35.42
C THR A 664 -24.84 -48.02 -36.79
N VAL A 665 -23.85 -47.12 -36.89
CA VAL A 665 -23.37 -46.53 -38.15
C VAL A 665 -21.85 -46.49 -38.17
N GLN A 666 -21.26 -46.57 -39.37
CA GLN A 666 -19.86 -46.25 -39.58
C GLN A 666 -19.75 -44.95 -40.35
N THR A 667 -19.07 -43.96 -39.78
CA THR A 667 -18.86 -42.65 -40.40
C THR A 667 -17.47 -42.10 -40.08
N ASN A 668 -16.94 -41.30 -40.98
CA ASN A 668 -15.75 -40.47 -40.75
C ASN A 668 -16.12 -38.97 -40.65
N ASP A 669 -17.42 -38.67 -40.61
CA ASP A 669 -18.00 -37.36 -40.40
C ASP A 669 -19.10 -37.49 -39.35
N LEU A 670 -18.73 -37.33 -38.07
CA LEU A 670 -19.67 -37.41 -36.95
C LEU A 670 -20.58 -36.18 -36.88
N ARG A 671 -20.16 -35.04 -37.44
CA ARG A 671 -20.89 -33.78 -37.38
C ARG A 671 -22.15 -33.76 -38.23
N GLN A 672 -22.37 -34.78 -39.06
CA GLN A 672 -23.58 -34.92 -39.89
C GLN A 672 -24.57 -35.93 -39.31
N LEU A 673 -24.25 -36.59 -38.20
CA LEU A 673 -25.12 -37.62 -37.64
C LEU A 673 -26.29 -36.95 -36.92
N THR A 674 -27.50 -37.26 -37.35
CA THR A 674 -28.73 -36.68 -36.77
C THR A 674 -29.64 -37.74 -36.17
N VAL A 675 -30.42 -37.34 -35.18
CA VAL A 675 -31.57 -38.08 -34.64
C VAL A 675 -32.87 -37.38 -34.99
N THR A 676 -33.93 -38.14 -35.25
CA THR A 676 -35.27 -37.60 -35.48
C THR A 676 -36.23 -38.22 -34.49
N THR A 677 -36.88 -37.37 -33.70
CA THR A 677 -37.93 -37.76 -32.75
C THR A 677 -39.30 -37.83 -33.46
N PRO A 678 -40.32 -38.49 -32.88
CA PRO A 678 -41.70 -38.30 -33.32
C PRO A 678 -42.13 -36.83 -33.19
N VAL A 679 -42.91 -36.32 -34.15
CA VAL A 679 -43.40 -34.92 -34.13
C VAL A 679 -44.22 -34.54 -32.88
N GLU A 680 -44.84 -35.52 -32.24
CA GLU A 680 -45.63 -35.34 -31.01
C GLU A 680 -44.77 -35.45 -29.73
N PHE A 681 -43.49 -35.81 -29.84
CA PHE A 681 -42.59 -35.83 -28.70
C PHE A 681 -42.12 -34.41 -28.41
N THR A 682 -42.14 -34.00 -27.15
CA THR A 682 -41.56 -32.72 -26.73
C THR A 682 -40.87 -32.95 -25.40
N GLY A 683 -39.70 -32.34 -25.20
CA GLY A 683 -38.90 -32.47 -23.98
C GLY A 683 -37.52 -33.05 -24.28
N ALA A 684 -36.92 -33.78 -23.34
CA ALA A 684 -35.53 -34.21 -23.44
C ALA A 684 -35.33 -35.68 -23.05
N ALA A 685 -34.35 -36.34 -23.68
CA ALA A 685 -33.94 -37.71 -23.36
C ALA A 685 -32.43 -37.89 -23.56
N VAL A 686 -31.81 -38.72 -22.71
CA VAL A 686 -30.39 -39.06 -22.82
C VAL A 686 -30.20 -40.30 -23.68
N LEU A 687 -29.29 -40.23 -24.65
CA LEU A 687 -28.85 -41.37 -25.47
C LEU A 687 -27.45 -41.82 -25.04
N ASP A 688 -27.20 -43.13 -24.93
CA ASP A 688 -25.83 -43.66 -24.70
C ASP A 688 -25.13 -43.92 -26.05
N VAL A 689 -24.22 -43.03 -26.43
CA VAL A 689 -23.47 -43.07 -27.68
C VAL A 689 -22.08 -43.65 -27.44
N GLN A 690 -21.80 -44.81 -28.04
CA GLN A 690 -20.50 -45.45 -28.01
C GLN A 690 -19.77 -45.27 -29.35
N LEU A 691 -18.62 -44.62 -29.31
CA LEU A 691 -17.71 -44.44 -30.44
C LEU A 691 -16.57 -45.45 -30.33
N THR A 692 -16.26 -46.15 -31.42
CA THR A 692 -15.09 -47.04 -31.49
C THR A 692 -14.33 -46.83 -32.79
N TRP A 693 -13.01 -46.75 -32.73
CA TRP A 693 -12.15 -46.53 -33.89
C TRP A 693 -10.84 -47.32 -33.76
N THR A 694 -10.04 -47.31 -34.82
CA THR A 694 -8.69 -47.89 -34.81
C THR A 694 -7.67 -46.76 -34.84
N ASN A 695 -6.77 -46.72 -33.85
CA ASN A 695 -5.68 -45.76 -33.76
C ASN A 695 -4.61 -46.04 -34.83
N ALA A 696 -3.75 -45.05 -35.10
CA ALA A 696 -2.65 -45.19 -36.07
C ALA A 696 -1.67 -46.35 -35.76
N ASP A 697 -1.56 -46.73 -34.49
CA ASP A 697 -0.73 -47.84 -34.00
C ASP A 697 -1.41 -49.22 -34.11
N GLY A 698 -2.68 -49.26 -34.55
CA GLY A 698 -3.48 -50.48 -34.70
C GLY A 698 -4.24 -50.92 -33.45
N THR A 699 -4.18 -50.15 -32.35
CA THR A 699 -5.01 -50.38 -31.15
C THR A 699 -6.45 -49.87 -31.37
N THR A 700 -7.39 -50.33 -30.54
CA THR A 700 -8.78 -49.86 -30.58
C THR A 700 -8.96 -48.69 -29.62
N GLY A 701 -9.37 -47.54 -30.14
CA GLY A 701 -9.87 -46.43 -29.33
C GLY A 701 -11.38 -46.57 -29.11
N SER A 702 -11.88 -46.15 -27.95
CA SER A 702 -13.32 -46.08 -27.68
C SER A 702 -13.68 -44.92 -26.75
N ALA A 703 -14.85 -44.31 -26.98
CA ALA A 703 -15.43 -43.28 -26.13
C ALA A 703 -16.92 -43.58 -25.90
N SER A 704 -17.45 -43.24 -24.72
CA SER A 704 -18.89 -43.29 -24.41
C SER A 704 -19.35 -41.88 -24.06
N ILE A 705 -20.45 -41.45 -24.64
CA ILE A 705 -21.05 -40.13 -24.47
C ILE A 705 -22.50 -40.35 -24.06
N ALA A 706 -22.96 -39.72 -22.98
CA ALA A 706 -24.39 -39.59 -22.74
C ALA A 706 -24.83 -38.28 -23.38
N ASP A 707 -25.65 -38.39 -24.40
CA ASP A 707 -26.01 -37.28 -25.28
C ASP A 707 -27.43 -36.82 -24.96
N ASN A 708 -27.58 -35.60 -24.43
CA ASN A 708 -28.87 -35.07 -23.98
C ASN A 708 -29.62 -34.43 -25.14
N VAL A 709 -30.51 -35.18 -25.79
CA VAL A 709 -31.27 -34.68 -26.93
C VAL A 709 -32.51 -33.95 -26.47
N GLU A 710 -32.59 -32.66 -26.80
CA GLU A 710 -33.71 -31.78 -26.54
C GLU A 710 -34.54 -31.57 -27.81
N ALA A 711 -35.85 -31.83 -27.71
CA ALA A 711 -36.78 -31.69 -28.82
C ALA A 711 -37.94 -30.76 -28.44
N TYR A 712 -37.98 -29.58 -29.06
CA TYR A 712 -39.03 -28.59 -28.89
C TYR A 712 -40.17 -28.82 -29.88
N ALA A 713 -41.41 -28.53 -29.47
CA ALA A 713 -42.57 -28.71 -30.35
C ALA A 713 -42.46 -27.80 -31.59
N PRO A 714 -42.92 -28.23 -32.78
CA PRO A 714 -42.86 -27.41 -34.00
C PRO A 714 -43.40 -25.98 -33.82
N GLY A 715 -42.58 -24.99 -34.19
CA GLY A 715 -42.89 -23.56 -34.05
C GLY A 715 -42.72 -23.00 -32.64
N SER A 716 -42.18 -23.77 -31.69
CA SER A 716 -41.71 -23.26 -30.40
C SER A 716 -40.28 -22.70 -30.53
N PRO A 717 -39.87 -21.78 -29.64
CA PRO A 717 -38.47 -21.38 -29.54
C PRO A 717 -37.57 -22.58 -29.17
N ILE A 718 -36.34 -22.57 -29.68
CA ILE A 718 -35.26 -23.50 -29.33
C ILE A 718 -34.31 -22.74 -28.41
N PHE A 719 -34.11 -23.23 -27.18
CA PHE A 719 -33.34 -22.53 -26.16
C PHE A 719 -31.91 -23.05 -26.11
N ALA A 720 -30.95 -22.13 -26.01
CA ALA A 720 -29.57 -22.47 -25.68
C ALA A 720 -29.40 -22.55 -24.16
N TRP A 721 -28.62 -23.53 -23.70
CA TRP A 721 -28.14 -23.59 -22.32
C TRP A 721 -27.04 -22.56 -22.05
N SER A 722 -26.71 -22.32 -20.77
CA SER A 722 -25.70 -21.33 -20.37
C SER A 722 -24.25 -21.77 -20.57
N GLY A 723 -24.02 -23.00 -21.06
CA GLY A 723 -22.72 -23.53 -21.44
C GLY A 723 -22.59 -23.65 -22.96
N ASP A 724 -21.67 -24.49 -23.44
CA ASP A 724 -21.51 -24.75 -24.88
C ASP A 724 -22.66 -25.63 -25.38
N ASP A 725 -23.37 -25.16 -26.39
CA ASP A 725 -24.58 -25.81 -26.89
C ASP A 725 -24.57 -26.02 -28.42
N VAL A 726 -25.33 -27.01 -28.90
CA VAL A 726 -25.48 -27.30 -30.33
C VAL A 726 -26.95 -27.37 -30.70
N LEU A 727 -27.42 -26.35 -31.40
CA LEU A 727 -28.81 -26.19 -31.80
C LEU A 727 -28.98 -26.54 -33.28
N THR A 728 -30.14 -27.08 -33.65
CA THR A 728 -30.47 -27.46 -35.03
C THR A 728 -31.80 -26.85 -35.46
N GLY A 729 -31.75 -26.04 -36.52
CA GLY A 729 -32.94 -25.49 -37.18
C GLY A 729 -33.77 -26.53 -37.89
N SER A 730 -35.07 -26.29 -37.93
CA SER A 730 -36.08 -27.08 -38.63
C SER A 730 -36.19 -26.68 -40.10
N SER A 731 -37.20 -27.20 -40.79
CA SER A 731 -37.59 -26.74 -42.13
C SER A 731 -38.54 -25.52 -42.11
N GLY A 732 -38.93 -25.07 -40.91
CA GLY A 732 -39.84 -23.97 -40.65
C GLY A 732 -39.16 -22.62 -40.44
N ASN A 733 -39.85 -21.72 -39.73
CA ASN A 733 -39.26 -20.48 -39.25
C ASN A 733 -38.94 -20.67 -37.78
N ASP A 734 -37.66 -20.70 -37.44
CA ASP A 734 -37.21 -20.98 -36.09
C ASP A 734 -36.84 -19.70 -35.33
N LEU A 735 -37.03 -19.76 -34.01
CA LEU A 735 -36.56 -18.74 -33.07
C LEU A 735 -35.56 -19.41 -32.13
N PHE A 736 -34.28 -19.07 -32.27
CA PHE A 736 -33.22 -19.51 -31.37
C PHE A 736 -33.06 -18.49 -30.24
N VAL A 737 -33.10 -18.94 -28.99
CA VAL A 737 -33.06 -18.06 -27.82
C VAL A 737 -31.74 -18.24 -27.09
N PHE A 738 -30.94 -17.19 -27.04
CA PHE A 738 -29.66 -17.14 -26.32
C PHE A 738 -29.72 -16.12 -25.21
N SER A 739 -29.25 -16.52 -24.04
CA SER A 739 -29.53 -15.84 -22.80
C SER A 739 -28.27 -15.76 -21.96
N GLN A 740 -27.82 -14.55 -21.62
CA GLN A 740 -26.50 -14.36 -21.02
C GLN A 740 -26.42 -14.95 -19.58
N PRO A 741 -25.34 -15.69 -19.22
CA PRO A 741 -24.21 -16.09 -20.07
C PRO A 741 -24.51 -17.32 -20.94
N ILE A 742 -23.88 -17.37 -22.12
CA ILE A 742 -23.81 -18.57 -22.97
C ILE A 742 -22.36 -19.07 -23.06
N GLY A 743 -22.14 -20.24 -23.66
CA GLY A 743 -20.82 -20.73 -24.05
C GLY A 743 -20.47 -20.44 -25.52
N ALA A 744 -19.71 -21.36 -26.11
CA ALA A 744 -19.39 -21.39 -27.53
C ALA A 744 -20.41 -22.26 -28.29
N ASP A 745 -21.52 -21.64 -28.65
CA ASP A 745 -22.66 -22.33 -29.25
C ASP A 745 -22.53 -22.47 -30.75
N THR A 746 -23.09 -23.55 -31.29
CA THR A 746 -23.18 -23.79 -32.74
C THR A 746 -24.64 -24.00 -33.14
N VAL A 747 -25.07 -23.32 -34.19
CA VAL A 747 -26.38 -23.52 -34.81
C VAL A 747 -26.19 -24.17 -36.17
N HIS A 748 -26.71 -25.37 -36.33
CA HIS A 748 -26.82 -26.06 -37.61
C HIS A 748 -28.14 -25.73 -38.30
N ASN A 749 -28.13 -25.73 -39.64
CA ASN A 749 -29.32 -25.58 -40.48
C ASN A 749 -30.10 -24.26 -40.24
N PHE A 750 -29.39 -23.16 -39.97
CA PHE A 750 -29.99 -21.83 -39.87
C PHE A 750 -30.39 -21.28 -41.26
N ASP A 751 -31.67 -21.03 -41.51
CA ASP A 751 -32.17 -20.37 -42.72
C ASP A 751 -32.16 -18.85 -42.55
N ALA A 752 -31.12 -18.20 -43.09
CA ALA A 752 -30.99 -16.74 -43.06
C ALA A 752 -32.16 -15.98 -43.71
N ALA A 753 -33.04 -16.62 -44.48
CA ALA A 753 -34.23 -15.98 -45.02
C ALA A 753 -35.45 -16.01 -44.08
N ALA A 754 -35.48 -16.89 -43.09
CA ALA A 754 -36.66 -17.18 -42.28
C ALA A 754 -36.43 -17.12 -40.78
N ASP A 755 -35.25 -17.53 -40.32
CA ASP A 755 -34.96 -17.75 -38.90
C ASP A 755 -34.51 -16.49 -38.19
N GLN A 756 -34.75 -16.49 -36.88
CA GLN A 756 -34.42 -15.40 -35.98
C GLN A 756 -33.64 -15.89 -34.77
N ILE A 757 -32.76 -15.02 -34.26
CA ILE A 757 -31.99 -15.18 -33.04
C ILE A 757 -32.46 -14.13 -32.05
N ASP A 758 -32.88 -14.56 -30.87
CA ASP A 758 -33.19 -13.70 -29.74
C ASP A 758 -32.00 -13.63 -28.79
N LEU A 759 -31.47 -12.42 -28.60
CA LEU A 759 -30.41 -12.18 -27.63
C LEU A 759 -31.01 -11.48 -26.41
N ILE A 760 -31.10 -12.23 -25.31
CA ILE A 760 -31.73 -11.77 -24.07
C ILE A 760 -30.65 -11.41 -23.05
N GLY A 761 -30.79 -10.23 -22.43
CA GLY A 761 -29.98 -9.77 -21.30
C GLY A 761 -28.56 -9.31 -21.65
N TYR A 762 -28.26 -9.09 -22.94
CA TYR A 762 -26.96 -8.61 -23.39
C TYR A 762 -26.86 -7.08 -23.33
N ASN A 763 -26.20 -6.56 -22.29
CA ASN A 763 -26.01 -5.12 -22.12
C ASN A 763 -25.23 -4.50 -23.29
N GLY A 764 -25.81 -3.49 -23.93
CA GLY A 764 -25.17 -2.73 -25.02
C GLY A 764 -25.41 -3.28 -26.42
N LEU A 765 -26.25 -4.33 -26.56
CA LEU A 765 -26.75 -4.82 -27.84
C LEU A 765 -28.25 -4.55 -27.92
N ALA A 766 -28.64 -3.41 -28.50
CA ALA A 766 -30.05 -3.02 -28.59
C ALA A 766 -30.63 -3.22 -30.00
N ASP A 767 -29.79 -3.25 -31.03
CA ASP A 767 -30.20 -3.49 -32.40
C ASP A 767 -29.11 -4.19 -33.24
N PHE A 768 -29.44 -4.49 -34.49
CA PHE A 768 -28.52 -5.17 -35.41
C PHE A 768 -27.26 -4.34 -35.73
N ALA A 769 -27.31 -3.01 -35.64
CA ALA A 769 -26.13 -2.18 -35.88
C ALA A 769 -25.09 -2.35 -34.77
N ASP A 770 -25.54 -2.52 -33.52
CA ASP A 770 -24.68 -2.85 -32.37
C ASP A 770 -24.05 -4.24 -32.54
N LEU A 771 -24.81 -5.22 -33.07
CA LEU A 771 -24.27 -6.55 -33.36
C LEU A 771 -23.27 -6.57 -34.52
N GLN A 772 -23.40 -5.70 -35.50
CA GLN A 772 -22.64 -5.82 -36.75
C GLN A 772 -21.12 -5.82 -36.53
N THR A 773 -20.61 -5.16 -35.48
CA THR A 773 -19.19 -5.15 -35.12
C THR A 773 -18.69 -6.44 -34.46
N HIS A 774 -19.61 -7.30 -34.05
CA HIS A 774 -19.38 -8.56 -33.35
C HIS A 774 -19.49 -9.77 -34.28
N ILE A 775 -19.91 -9.57 -35.54
CA ILE A 775 -20.09 -10.62 -36.52
C ILE A 775 -18.89 -10.66 -37.47
N ALA A 776 -18.25 -11.81 -37.58
CA ALA A 776 -17.19 -12.08 -38.55
C ALA A 776 -17.30 -13.52 -39.08
N ASP A 777 -16.72 -13.80 -40.24
CA ASP A 777 -16.60 -15.19 -40.68
C ASP A 777 -15.37 -15.85 -40.04
N ASP A 778 -15.52 -17.12 -39.65
CA ASP A 778 -14.40 -17.98 -39.27
C ASP A 778 -13.57 -18.41 -40.49
N ALA A 779 -12.57 -19.25 -40.25
CA ALA A 779 -11.71 -19.79 -41.31
C ALA A 779 -12.47 -20.69 -42.32
N ASN A 780 -13.64 -21.21 -41.94
CA ASN A 780 -14.48 -22.07 -42.77
C ASN A 780 -15.57 -21.27 -43.53
N GLY A 781 -15.70 -19.97 -43.25
CA GLY A 781 -16.71 -19.10 -43.85
C GLY A 781 -18.05 -19.09 -43.11
N ASN A 782 -18.09 -19.63 -41.89
CA ASN A 782 -19.25 -19.63 -41.01
C ASN A 782 -19.32 -18.31 -40.24
N ALA A 783 -20.52 -17.75 -40.09
CA ALA A 783 -20.75 -16.53 -39.33
C ALA A 783 -20.58 -16.82 -37.84
N VAL A 784 -19.67 -16.10 -37.20
CA VAL A 784 -19.41 -16.14 -35.76
C VAL A 784 -19.81 -14.80 -35.17
N ILE A 785 -20.73 -14.85 -34.21
CA ILE A 785 -21.21 -13.72 -33.43
C ILE A 785 -20.47 -13.77 -32.09
N ALA A 786 -19.45 -12.94 -31.90
CA ALA A 786 -18.64 -12.91 -30.68
C ALA A 786 -19.29 -11.99 -29.63
N LEU A 787 -19.79 -12.56 -28.53
CA LEU A 787 -20.60 -11.85 -27.52
C LEU A 787 -19.83 -11.56 -26.22
N GLY A 788 -18.61 -12.10 -26.07
CA GLY A 788 -17.72 -11.87 -24.94
C GLY A 788 -16.55 -12.86 -24.91
N ASP A 789 -15.70 -12.77 -23.88
CA ASP A 789 -14.62 -13.74 -23.69
C ASP A 789 -15.21 -15.15 -23.47
N GLY A 790 -14.93 -16.06 -24.42
CA GLY A 790 -15.45 -17.44 -24.40
C GLY A 790 -16.92 -17.60 -24.79
N GLN A 791 -17.61 -16.53 -25.22
CA GLN A 791 -19.03 -16.58 -25.59
C GLN A 791 -19.20 -16.25 -27.07
N SER A 792 -19.76 -17.20 -27.83
CA SER A 792 -19.96 -17.00 -29.27
C SER A 792 -21.07 -17.86 -29.80
N ILE A 793 -21.75 -17.37 -30.85
CA ILE A 793 -22.70 -18.16 -31.63
C ILE A 793 -22.11 -18.37 -33.03
N THR A 794 -21.89 -19.61 -33.41
CA THR A 794 -21.41 -19.99 -34.75
C THR A 794 -22.59 -20.52 -35.57
N LEU A 795 -22.90 -19.88 -36.69
CA LEU A 795 -23.93 -20.36 -37.63
C LEU A 795 -23.26 -21.20 -38.72
N ASP A 796 -23.35 -22.52 -38.59
CA ASP A 796 -22.68 -23.46 -39.48
C ASP A 796 -23.30 -23.44 -40.88
N GLY A 797 -22.47 -23.18 -41.90
CA GLY A 797 -22.88 -23.07 -43.29
C GLY A 797 -23.48 -21.72 -43.69
N VAL A 798 -23.54 -20.73 -42.79
CA VAL A 798 -24.08 -19.40 -43.06
C VAL A 798 -22.98 -18.36 -43.05
N HIS A 799 -22.83 -17.57 -44.11
CA HIS A 799 -21.85 -16.49 -44.16
C HIS A 799 -22.39 -15.23 -43.46
N SER A 800 -21.55 -14.50 -42.74
CA SER A 800 -21.86 -13.24 -42.04
C SER A 800 -22.60 -12.22 -42.92
N GLY A 801 -22.26 -12.12 -44.21
CA GLY A 801 -22.89 -11.20 -45.16
C GLY A 801 -24.31 -11.58 -45.59
N ALA A 802 -24.79 -12.78 -45.23
CA ALA A 802 -26.18 -13.20 -45.44
C ALA A 802 -27.11 -12.72 -44.32
N LEU A 803 -26.55 -12.34 -43.16
CA LEU A 803 -27.31 -11.91 -42.00
C LEU A 803 -27.78 -10.46 -42.14
N THR A 804 -29.01 -10.22 -41.71
CA THR A 804 -29.64 -8.90 -41.73
C THR A 804 -30.39 -8.64 -40.43
N ALA A 805 -30.86 -7.39 -40.25
CA ALA A 805 -31.67 -7.03 -39.09
C ALA A 805 -32.95 -7.86 -38.92
N SER A 806 -33.47 -8.55 -39.95
CA SER A 806 -34.64 -9.43 -39.78
C SER A 806 -34.30 -10.74 -39.06
N ASN A 807 -33.03 -11.12 -39.01
CA ASN A 807 -32.58 -12.34 -38.35
C ASN A 807 -32.37 -12.18 -36.85
N PHE A 808 -32.58 -10.98 -36.29
CA PHE A 808 -32.32 -10.71 -34.88
C PHE A 808 -33.51 -10.03 -34.21
N VAL A 809 -33.82 -10.50 -33.02
CA VAL A 809 -34.68 -9.87 -32.04
C VAL A 809 -33.88 -9.74 -30.73
N PHE A 810 -34.24 -8.77 -29.90
CA PHE A 810 -33.48 -8.44 -28.69
C PHE A 810 -34.43 -8.30 -27.52
N ASP A 811 -34.10 -8.95 -26.40
CA ASP A 811 -34.90 -8.97 -25.18
C ASP A 811 -36.38 -9.30 -25.44
N GLN A 812 -36.68 -10.12 -26.45
CA GLN A 812 -38.03 -10.59 -26.67
C GLN A 812 -38.36 -11.66 -25.63
N THR A 813 -39.56 -11.61 -25.04
CA THR A 813 -40.00 -12.67 -24.12
C THR A 813 -40.43 -13.88 -24.96
N PRO A 814 -39.75 -15.03 -24.87
CA PRO A 814 -40.13 -16.22 -25.63
C PRO A 814 -41.49 -16.76 -25.15
N VAL A 815 -42.25 -17.40 -26.05
CA VAL A 815 -43.54 -18.00 -25.72
C VAL A 815 -43.56 -19.46 -26.15
N VAL A 816 -43.70 -20.37 -25.19
CA VAL A 816 -43.84 -21.81 -25.44
C VAL A 816 -45.29 -22.21 -25.21
N ASN A 817 -45.86 -23.00 -26.12
CA ASN A 817 -47.21 -23.55 -25.97
C ASN A 817 -47.12 -25.06 -25.74
N ASN A 818 -47.55 -25.52 -24.56
CA ASN A 818 -47.58 -26.95 -24.23
C ASN A 818 -49.03 -27.42 -24.00
N PRO A 819 -49.74 -27.83 -25.07
CA PRO A 819 -51.08 -28.42 -24.96
C PRO A 819 -51.04 -29.93 -24.67
N GLY A 820 -49.90 -30.59 -24.86
CA GLY A 820 -49.72 -32.04 -24.76
C GLY A 820 -48.88 -32.45 -23.55
N THR A 821 -48.04 -33.46 -23.74
CA THR A 821 -47.08 -33.90 -22.72
C THR A 821 -45.68 -33.53 -23.17
N MET A 822 -44.99 -32.73 -22.37
CA MET A 822 -43.56 -32.47 -22.47
C MET A 822 -42.85 -33.36 -21.44
N THR A 823 -41.96 -34.25 -21.86
CA THR A 823 -41.33 -35.25 -20.99
C THR A 823 -39.83 -35.00 -20.87
N ILE A 824 -39.34 -34.90 -19.63
CA ILE A 824 -37.93 -34.90 -19.29
C ILE A 824 -37.60 -36.29 -18.74
N GLY A 825 -36.91 -37.09 -19.55
CA GLY A 825 -36.56 -38.47 -19.22
C GLY A 825 -35.42 -38.58 -18.21
N ASP A 826 -35.24 -39.77 -17.64
CA ASP A 826 -34.20 -40.04 -16.63
C ASP A 826 -32.79 -39.60 -17.10
N GLY A 827 -32.12 -38.75 -16.31
CA GLY A 827 -30.80 -38.20 -16.64
C GLY A 827 -30.84 -36.94 -17.52
N ALA A 828 -32.00 -36.56 -18.07
CA ALA A 828 -32.11 -35.50 -19.06
C ALA A 828 -32.27 -34.10 -18.44
N LEU A 829 -31.85 -33.11 -19.22
CA LEU A 829 -31.95 -31.68 -18.94
C LEU A 829 -32.78 -31.02 -20.04
N LEU A 830 -33.66 -30.08 -19.67
CA LEU A 830 -34.40 -29.26 -20.61
C LEU A 830 -34.41 -27.78 -20.15
N PRO A 831 -33.81 -26.85 -20.90
CA PRO A 831 -33.87 -25.43 -20.62
C PRO A 831 -35.17 -24.78 -21.14
N LEU A 832 -35.76 -23.88 -20.35
CA LEU A 832 -36.91 -23.05 -20.74
C LEU A 832 -36.79 -21.62 -20.19
N SER A 833 -37.34 -20.65 -20.91
CA SER A 833 -37.50 -19.26 -20.46
C SER A 833 -38.76 -18.61 -21.02
N GLY A 834 -39.16 -17.48 -20.42
CA GLY A 834 -40.25 -16.65 -20.89
C GLY A 834 -41.63 -17.11 -20.42
N THR A 835 -42.63 -17.00 -21.28
CA THR A 835 -44.01 -17.40 -20.96
C THR A 835 -44.29 -18.81 -21.44
N ILE A 836 -44.69 -19.70 -20.53
CA ILE A 836 -45.08 -21.06 -20.86
C ILE A 836 -46.60 -21.17 -20.71
N ASN A 837 -47.30 -21.25 -21.85
CA ASN A 837 -48.72 -21.57 -21.92
C ASN A 837 -48.91 -23.08 -21.79
N ASN A 838 -48.87 -23.57 -20.55
CA ASN A 838 -49.06 -24.97 -20.22
C ASN A 838 -50.52 -25.24 -19.90
N SER A 839 -51.24 -25.85 -20.84
CA SER A 839 -52.56 -26.44 -20.59
C SER A 839 -52.51 -27.97 -20.51
N GLY A 840 -51.33 -28.55 -20.75
CA GLY A 840 -51.04 -29.98 -20.70
C GLY A 840 -50.23 -30.36 -19.46
N VAL A 841 -49.25 -31.25 -19.65
CA VAL A 841 -48.38 -31.77 -18.59
C VAL A 841 -46.91 -31.57 -18.99
N ILE A 842 -46.11 -31.06 -18.06
CA ILE A 842 -44.64 -31.14 -18.11
C ILE A 842 -44.25 -32.23 -17.09
N SER A 843 -43.71 -33.35 -17.56
CA SER A 843 -43.40 -34.54 -16.75
C SER A 843 -41.90 -34.64 -16.51
N LEU A 844 -41.50 -34.70 -15.25
CA LEU A 844 -40.14 -35.03 -14.83
C LEU A 844 -40.15 -36.50 -14.36
N ASP A 845 -39.64 -37.38 -15.22
CA ASP A 845 -39.83 -38.83 -15.12
C ASP A 845 -38.58 -39.52 -14.53
N SER A 846 -38.03 -39.00 -13.43
CA SER A 846 -36.88 -39.61 -12.77
C SER A 846 -37.19 -41.03 -12.28
N THR A 847 -36.30 -41.96 -12.60
CA THR A 847 -36.25 -43.34 -12.09
C THR A 847 -34.98 -43.64 -11.28
N GLY A 848 -34.16 -42.62 -11.04
CA GLY A 848 -32.94 -42.67 -10.23
C GLY A 848 -31.83 -41.76 -10.76
N GLY A 849 -31.92 -41.35 -12.03
CA GLY A 849 -31.17 -40.24 -12.62
C GLY A 849 -31.82 -38.89 -12.33
N GLU A 850 -31.02 -37.83 -12.35
CA GLU A 850 -31.54 -36.47 -12.23
C GLU A 850 -32.35 -36.12 -13.48
N THR A 851 -33.55 -35.57 -13.30
CA THR A 851 -34.30 -34.94 -14.38
C THR A 851 -34.36 -33.46 -14.09
N LEU A 852 -33.78 -32.64 -14.96
CA LEU A 852 -33.60 -31.21 -14.70
C LEU A 852 -34.45 -30.38 -15.67
N LEU A 853 -35.45 -29.69 -15.13
CA LEU A 853 -36.06 -28.55 -15.79
C LEU A 853 -35.26 -27.29 -15.42
N GLN A 854 -34.43 -26.82 -16.34
CA GLN A 854 -33.60 -25.64 -16.14
C GLN A 854 -34.36 -24.38 -16.56
N ILE A 855 -34.55 -23.43 -15.65
CA ILE A 855 -35.10 -22.12 -15.95
C ILE A 855 -33.94 -21.17 -16.26
N ILE A 856 -33.89 -20.66 -17.48
CA ILE A 856 -32.83 -19.72 -17.90
C ILE A 856 -33.34 -18.26 -17.81
N GLN A 857 -32.41 -17.30 -17.72
CA GLN A 857 -32.53 -15.85 -17.44
C GLN A 857 -33.91 -15.18 -17.61
N HIS A 858 -34.20 -14.20 -16.75
CA HIS A 858 -35.50 -13.55 -16.54
C HIS A 858 -36.63 -14.47 -16.05
N GLY A 859 -36.43 -15.80 -16.11
CA GLY A 859 -37.32 -16.76 -15.48
C GLY A 859 -38.42 -17.29 -16.38
N VAL A 860 -39.36 -18.00 -15.76
CA VAL A 860 -40.53 -18.57 -16.43
C VAL A 860 -41.81 -18.05 -15.77
N THR A 861 -42.74 -17.56 -16.59
CA THR A 861 -44.14 -17.38 -16.19
C THR A 861 -44.95 -18.56 -16.70
N LEU A 862 -45.38 -19.42 -15.79
CA LEU A 862 -46.16 -20.62 -16.06
C LEU A 862 -47.65 -20.34 -15.93
N GLN A 863 -48.38 -20.40 -17.04
CA GLN A 863 -49.81 -20.08 -17.13
C GLN A 863 -50.58 -21.09 -17.98
N GLY A 864 -51.93 -21.10 -17.92
CA GLY A 864 -52.78 -21.98 -18.75
C GLY A 864 -53.44 -23.14 -18.00
N GLY A 865 -53.24 -23.24 -16.69
CA GLY A 865 -53.95 -24.18 -15.81
C GLY A 865 -53.56 -25.66 -15.94
N GLY A 866 -52.43 -25.97 -16.58
CA GLY A 866 -51.87 -27.30 -16.71
C GLY A 866 -51.12 -27.78 -15.47
N GLN A 867 -50.26 -28.79 -15.67
CA GLN A 867 -49.50 -29.44 -14.59
C GLN A 867 -48.00 -29.50 -14.88
N ILE A 868 -47.18 -29.38 -13.83
CA ILE A 868 -45.84 -29.98 -13.76
C ILE A 868 -45.95 -31.20 -12.84
N LEU A 869 -45.68 -32.39 -13.38
CA LEU A 869 -45.75 -33.64 -12.66
C LEU A 869 -44.34 -34.17 -12.42
N LEU A 870 -43.95 -34.25 -11.15
CA LEU A 870 -42.69 -34.85 -10.71
C LEU A 870 -42.97 -36.31 -10.31
N SER A 871 -42.16 -37.25 -10.78
CA SER A 871 -42.21 -38.62 -10.29
C SER A 871 -41.94 -38.69 -8.78
N ASP A 872 -42.19 -39.83 -8.13
CA ASP A 872 -41.86 -40.00 -6.71
C ASP A 872 -40.35 -40.30 -6.54
N SER A 873 -39.52 -39.30 -6.82
CA SER A 873 -38.07 -39.36 -6.78
C SER A 873 -37.50 -38.04 -6.26
N THR A 874 -36.47 -38.10 -5.42
CA THR A 874 -35.76 -36.90 -4.97
C THR A 874 -34.91 -36.26 -6.07
N ALA A 875 -34.71 -36.96 -7.19
CA ALA A 875 -33.88 -36.52 -8.30
C ALA A 875 -34.66 -35.78 -9.41
N ASN A 876 -35.94 -35.48 -9.20
CA ASN A 876 -36.62 -34.47 -10.03
C ASN A 876 -36.20 -33.09 -9.55
N VAL A 877 -35.68 -32.27 -10.46
CA VAL A 877 -35.14 -30.95 -10.13
C VAL A 877 -35.74 -29.91 -11.08
N ILE A 878 -36.25 -28.83 -10.52
CA ILE A 878 -36.55 -27.60 -11.26
C ILE A 878 -35.60 -26.54 -10.72
N SER A 879 -34.68 -25.99 -11.52
CA SER A 879 -33.67 -25.06 -11.01
C SER A 879 -33.42 -23.92 -11.98
N GLY A 880 -33.13 -22.72 -11.47
CA GLY A 880 -32.68 -21.60 -12.29
C GLY A 880 -31.19 -21.64 -12.57
N THR A 881 -30.73 -20.89 -13.56
CA THR A 881 -29.29 -20.66 -13.80
C THR A 881 -28.67 -19.68 -12.79
N GLY A 882 -29.50 -18.99 -12.00
CA GLY A 882 -29.12 -17.95 -11.05
C GLY A 882 -30.16 -17.77 -9.95
N PRO A 883 -29.78 -17.24 -8.76
CA PRO A 883 -30.71 -17.00 -7.66
C PRO A 883 -31.75 -15.88 -7.93
N ASP A 884 -31.51 -15.06 -8.95
CA ASP A 884 -32.39 -14.00 -9.44
C ASP A 884 -33.39 -14.47 -10.52
N VAL A 885 -33.19 -15.67 -11.06
CA VAL A 885 -34.11 -16.30 -12.00
C VAL A 885 -35.39 -16.66 -11.26
N THR A 886 -36.54 -16.20 -11.75
CA THR A 886 -37.82 -16.35 -11.05
C THR A 886 -38.74 -17.36 -11.75
N LEU A 887 -39.21 -18.37 -11.03
CA LEU A 887 -40.35 -19.18 -11.45
C LEU A 887 -41.64 -18.56 -10.91
N VAL A 888 -42.48 -18.05 -11.80
CA VAL A 888 -43.82 -17.54 -11.48
C VAL A 888 -44.84 -18.60 -11.88
N ASN A 889 -45.39 -19.31 -10.89
CA ASN A 889 -46.47 -20.27 -11.11
C ASN A 889 -47.83 -19.56 -10.98
N VAL A 890 -48.43 -19.13 -12.09
CA VAL A 890 -49.64 -18.28 -12.08
C VAL A 890 -50.88 -19.08 -11.69
N ASP A 891 -51.16 -20.17 -12.41
CA ASP A 891 -52.40 -20.94 -12.27
C ASP A 891 -52.21 -22.46 -12.47
N ASN A 892 -50.97 -22.92 -12.58
CA ASN A 892 -50.65 -24.33 -12.81
C ASN A 892 -50.50 -25.10 -11.48
N THR A 893 -50.57 -26.42 -11.57
CA THR A 893 -50.30 -27.32 -10.45
C THR A 893 -48.92 -27.96 -10.59
N ILE A 894 -48.03 -27.76 -9.63
CA ILE A 894 -46.76 -28.51 -9.52
C ILE A 894 -46.97 -29.60 -8.47
N SER A 895 -46.80 -30.87 -8.81
CA SER A 895 -47.07 -31.98 -7.88
C SER A 895 -46.07 -33.12 -7.97
N GLY A 896 -45.73 -33.72 -6.84
CA GLY A 896 -44.88 -34.92 -6.77
C GLY A 896 -43.84 -34.83 -5.66
N ALA A 897 -42.64 -35.35 -5.93
CA ALA A 897 -41.47 -35.25 -5.05
C ALA A 897 -40.24 -34.80 -5.85
N GLY A 898 -39.26 -34.20 -5.17
CA GLY A 898 -38.07 -33.64 -5.81
C GLY A 898 -37.62 -32.34 -5.18
N GLN A 899 -36.94 -31.51 -5.97
CA GLN A 899 -36.35 -30.25 -5.56
C GLN A 899 -36.78 -29.12 -6.49
N LEU A 900 -37.23 -28.00 -5.90
CA LEU A 900 -37.48 -26.73 -6.57
C LEU A 900 -36.41 -25.74 -6.10
N GLY A 901 -35.62 -25.26 -7.04
CA GLY A 901 -34.45 -24.39 -6.86
C GLY A 901 -33.18 -25.18 -6.61
N GLY A 902 -32.83 -25.42 -5.35
CA GLY A 902 -31.49 -25.83 -4.93
C GLY A 902 -30.54 -24.66 -4.75
N GLY A 903 -31.06 -23.54 -4.26
CA GLY A 903 -30.31 -22.31 -4.00
C GLY A 903 -30.25 -21.33 -5.17
N MET A 904 -30.63 -21.79 -6.37
CA MET A 904 -30.44 -21.08 -7.64
C MET A 904 -31.78 -20.75 -8.31
N LEU A 905 -32.77 -20.28 -7.54
CA LEU A 905 -34.09 -19.93 -8.06
C LEU A 905 -34.80 -18.99 -7.07
N SER A 906 -35.59 -18.05 -7.57
CA SER A 906 -36.63 -17.35 -6.83
C SER A 906 -38.00 -17.90 -7.22
N LEU A 907 -38.92 -18.01 -6.26
CA LEU A 907 -40.24 -18.63 -6.48
C LEU A 907 -41.37 -17.68 -6.11
N ASP A 908 -42.27 -17.42 -7.06
CA ASP A 908 -43.56 -16.77 -6.85
C ASP A 908 -44.70 -17.76 -7.20
N ASN A 909 -45.31 -18.33 -6.18
CA ASN A 909 -46.43 -19.26 -6.32
C ASN A 909 -47.78 -18.55 -6.14
N GLN A 910 -48.52 -18.44 -7.24
CA GLN A 910 -49.91 -17.96 -7.27
C GLN A 910 -50.89 -19.11 -7.57
N GLY A 911 -50.39 -20.20 -8.15
CA GLY A 911 -51.11 -21.45 -8.44
C GLY A 911 -51.09 -22.43 -7.25
N THR A 912 -50.81 -23.70 -7.54
CA THR A 912 -50.82 -24.77 -6.53
C THR A 912 -49.53 -25.59 -6.59
N ILE A 913 -48.91 -25.83 -5.43
CA ILE A 913 -47.78 -26.77 -5.28
C ILE A 913 -48.20 -27.85 -4.27
N ILE A 914 -48.08 -29.12 -4.65
CA ILE A 914 -48.51 -30.27 -3.86
C ILE A 914 -47.36 -31.26 -3.68
N ALA A 915 -46.85 -31.42 -2.46
CA ALA A 915 -45.96 -32.50 -2.10
C ALA A 915 -46.77 -33.79 -1.92
N SER A 916 -46.90 -34.58 -2.99
CA SER A 916 -47.80 -35.75 -3.04
C SER A 916 -47.06 -37.10 -2.96
N GLY A 917 -45.73 -37.10 -3.02
CA GLY A 917 -44.90 -38.32 -3.03
C GLY A 917 -44.63 -38.94 -1.66
N ALA A 918 -44.06 -40.14 -1.66
CA ALA A 918 -43.49 -40.74 -0.46
C ALA A 918 -42.11 -40.14 -0.13
N ASN A 919 -41.41 -39.60 -1.13
CA ASN A 919 -40.25 -38.74 -0.96
C ASN A 919 -40.67 -37.28 -0.76
N ALA A 920 -39.80 -36.49 -0.13
CA ALA A 920 -40.08 -35.09 0.14
C ALA A 920 -40.06 -34.25 -1.14
N LEU A 921 -40.88 -33.20 -1.15
CA LEU A 921 -40.71 -32.06 -2.05
C LEU A 921 -39.96 -30.97 -1.29
N VAL A 922 -38.80 -30.56 -1.78
CA VAL A 922 -37.97 -29.52 -1.16
C VAL A 922 -38.00 -28.26 -2.00
N ILE A 923 -38.41 -27.15 -1.40
CA ILE A 923 -38.28 -25.80 -1.97
C ILE A 923 -37.05 -25.15 -1.34
N ASP A 924 -36.06 -24.88 -2.17
CA ASP A 924 -34.83 -24.22 -1.79
C ASP A 924 -34.48 -23.11 -2.77
N THR A 925 -34.84 -21.88 -2.39
CA THR A 925 -34.56 -20.65 -3.12
C THR A 925 -33.28 -19.96 -2.63
N GLY A 926 -32.48 -20.64 -1.79
CA GLY A 926 -31.27 -20.08 -1.20
C GLY A 926 -31.58 -18.87 -0.31
N GLY A 927 -31.00 -17.72 -0.65
CA GLY A 927 -31.22 -16.46 0.07
C GLY A 927 -32.53 -15.74 -0.27
N SER A 928 -33.22 -16.14 -1.34
CA SER A 928 -34.46 -15.50 -1.79
C SER A 928 -35.65 -15.98 -0.97
N VAL A 929 -36.59 -15.08 -0.68
CA VAL A 929 -37.84 -15.40 0.03
C VAL A 929 -38.83 -16.00 -0.97
N VAL A 930 -39.40 -17.16 -0.64
CA VAL A 930 -40.51 -17.76 -1.39
C VAL A 930 -41.74 -16.88 -1.23
N THR A 931 -42.34 -16.42 -2.32
CA THR A 931 -43.63 -15.72 -2.29
C THR A 931 -44.75 -16.71 -2.57
N ASN A 932 -45.74 -16.78 -1.69
CA ASN A 932 -46.92 -17.63 -1.87
C ASN A 932 -48.20 -16.82 -1.71
N SER A 933 -48.92 -16.63 -2.81
CA SER A 933 -50.31 -16.15 -2.82
C SER A 933 -51.32 -17.23 -3.19
N GLY A 934 -50.83 -18.38 -3.67
CA GLY A 934 -51.61 -19.57 -3.99
C GLY A 934 -51.67 -20.59 -2.84
N ILE A 935 -51.55 -21.87 -3.21
CA ILE A 935 -51.61 -23.00 -2.26
C ILE A 935 -50.27 -23.73 -2.23
N LEU A 936 -49.75 -23.96 -1.02
CA LEU A 936 -48.69 -24.93 -0.73
C LEU A 936 -49.29 -26.05 0.10
N GLU A 937 -49.34 -27.27 -0.43
CA GLU A 937 -49.98 -28.42 0.22
C GLU A 937 -49.02 -29.61 0.35
N ALA A 938 -49.10 -30.33 1.47
CA ALA A 938 -48.43 -31.61 1.68
C ALA A 938 -49.46 -32.72 1.93
N THR A 939 -49.63 -33.61 0.96
CA THR A 939 -50.54 -34.77 1.06
C THR A 939 -49.81 -36.09 1.18
N GLY A 940 -48.56 -36.15 0.71
CA GLY A 940 -47.72 -37.35 0.71
C GLY A 940 -46.89 -37.49 1.97
N SER A 941 -46.54 -38.73 2.35
CA SER A 941 -45.79 -39.01 3.58
C SER A 941 -44.37 -38.44 3.58
N GLY A 942 -43.83 -38.05 2.42
CA GLY A 942 -42.52 -37.40 2.33
C GLY A 942 -42.51 -35.95 2.81
N GLY A 943 -43.66 -35.29 2.80
CA GLY A 943 -43.82 -33.90 3.24
C GLY A 943 -43.27 -32.84 2.28
N LEU A 944 -43.49 -31.58 2.65
CA LEU A 944 -42.99 -30.38 1.99
C LEU A 944 -42.00 -29.68 2.91
N THR A 945 -40.78 -29.45 2.43
CA THR A 945 -39.77 -28.68 3.17
C THR A 945 -39.46 -27.39 2.44
N ILE A 946 -39.49 -26.26 3.14
CA ILE A 946 -39.05 -24.95 2.64
C ILE A 946 -37.84 -24.53 3.47
N THR A 947 -36.69 -24.43 2.81
CA THR A 947 -35.42 -24.14 3.51
C THR A 947 -35.23 -22.64 3.80
N GLY A 948 -35.71 -21.77 2.92
CA GLY A 948 -35.62 -20.31 3.04
C GLY A 948 -36.78 -19.65 3.79
N GLY A 949 -36.83 -18.33 3.75
CA GLY A 949 -37.96 -17.55 4.25
C GLY A 949 -39.18 -17.65 3.33
N LEU A 950 -40.38 -17.45 3.90
CA LEU A 950 -41.66 -17.53 3.21
C LEU A 950 -42.48 -16.25 3.44
N ALA A 951 -42.91 -15.59 2.38
CA ALA A 951 -43.93 -14.55 2.39
C ALA A 951 -45.27 -15.17 1.95
N ASN A 952 -46.09 -15.59 2.91
CA ASN A 952 -47.36 -16.24 2.70
C ASN A 952 -48.52 -15.23 2.82
N SER A 953 -49.13 -14.89 1.70
CA SER A 953 -50.46 -14.25 1.62
C SER A 953 -51.55 -15.21 1.12
N GLY A 954 -51.16 -16.45 0.82
CA GLY A 954 -52.02 -17.54 0.36
C GLY A 954 -52.32 -18.54 1.47
N MET A 955 -52.27 -19.82 1.14
CA MET A 955 -52.69 -20.90 2.02
C MET A 955 -51.62 -22.00 2.13
N LEU A 956 -51.33 -22.43 3.37
CA LEU A 956 -50.51 -23.59 3.68
C LEU A 956 -51.39 -24.76 4.16
N LEU A 957 -51.32 -25.94 3.54
CA LEU A 957 -52.12 -27.12 3.91
C LEU A 957 -51.23 -28.31 4.26
N ALA A 958 -51.07 -28.60 5.55
CA ALA A 958 -50.47 -29.87 6.01
C ALA A 958 -51.60 -30.91 6.12
N ASN A 959 -51.79 -31.77 5.11
CA ASN A 959 -52.99 -32.58 4.93
C ASN A 959 -52.67 -34.04 4.57
N GLY A 960 -52.09 -34.78 5.51
CA GLY A 960 -51.58 -36.14 5.35
C GLY A 960 -50.06 -36.23 5.22
N GLY A 961 -49.40 -35.15 4.80
CA GLY A 961 -47.95 -34.94 4.87
C GLY A 961 -47.58 -33.80 5.80
N ASP A 962 -46.32 -33.75 6.23
CA ASP A 962 -45.80 -32.68 7.07
C ASP A 962 -45.34 -31.49 6.22
N ILE A 963 -45.47 -30.27 6.75
CA ILE A 963 -44.84 -29.05 6.21
C ILE A 963 -43.79 -28.56 7.20
N VAL A 964 -42.56 -28.36 6.74
CA VAL A 964 -41.46 -27.81 7.53
C VAL A 964 -40.91 -26.57 6.86
N ILE A 965 -40.86 -25.44 7.56
CA ILE A 965 -40.34 -24.17 7.05
C ILE A 965 -39.21 -23.71 7.96
N HIS A 966 -37.97 -23.71 7.48
CA HIS A 966 -36.81 -23.37 8.30
C HIS A 966 -36.60 -21.86 8.47
N GLY A 967 -36.98 -21.06 7.46
CA GLY A 967 -36.83 -19.61 7.51
C GLY A 967 -38.00 -18.87 8.18
N GLN A 968 -37.89 -17.55 8.16
CA GLN A 968 -38.90 -16.63 8.70
C GLN A 968 -40.18 -16.66 7.86
N VAL A 969 -41.35 -16.68 8.50
CA VAL A 969 -42.66 -16.69 7.83
C VAL A 969 -43.42 -15.39 8.08
N THR A 970 -43.68 -14.66 6.98
CA THR A 970 -44.33 -13.35 6.98
C THR A 970 -45.58 -13.34 6.11
N GLY A 971 -46.44 -12.34 6.25
CA GLY A 971 -47.63 -12.15 5.42
C GLY A 971 -48.93 -12.38 6.18
N ASP A 972 -50.05 -12.20 5.48
CA ASP A 972 -51.42 -12.25 6.01
C ASP A 972 -52.20 -13.50 5.57
N GLY A 973 -51.49 -14.51 5.04
CA GLY A 973 -52.07 -15.79 4.63
C GLY A 973 -52.36 -16.71 5.81
N ASP A 974 -53.09 -17.79 5.52
CA ASP A 974 -53.55 -18.78 6.48
C ASP A 974 -52.78 -20.09 6.36
N ALA A 975 -52.79 -20.89 7.43
CA ALA A 975 -52.33 -22.27 7.44
C ALA A 975 -53.38 -23.20 8.07
N THR A 976 -53.53 -24.40 7.51
CA THR A 976 -54.41 -25.45 8.02
C THR A 976 -53.63 -26.73 8.27
N ILE A 977 -53.81 -27.33 9.46
CA ILE A 977 -53.28 -28.64 9.82
C ILE A 977 -54.43 -29.64 9.84
N GLY A 978 -54.39 -30.64 8.98
CA GLY A 978 -55.36 -31.73 8.89
C GLY A 978 -54.74 -33.09 9.14
N ASN A 979 -55.58 -34.09 9.45
CA ASN A 979 -55.16 -35.47 9.72
C ASN A 979 -54.09 -35.55 10.83
N LEU A 980 -53.08 -36.42 10.66
CA LEU A 980 -51.96 -36.64 11.59
C LEU A 980 -50.71 -35.84 11.19
N SER A 981 -50.89 -34.72 10.49
CA SER A 981 -49.78 -33.93 9.93
C SER A 981 -49.14 -32.98 10.95
N LYS A 982 -47.90 -32.59 10.66
CA LYS A 982 -47.17 -31.53 11.34
C LYS A 982 -47.02 -30.29 10.46
N LEU A 983 -47.17 -29.11 11.05
CA LEU A 983 -46.69 -27.84 10.50
C LEU A 983 -45.60 -27.29 11.44
N GLU A 984 -44.40 -27.08 10.92
CA GLU A 984 -43.24 -26.61 11.68
C GLU A 984 -42.76 -25.25 11.16
N PHE A 985 -42.63 -24.30 12.08
CA PHE A 985 -41.96 -23.03 11.87
C PHE A 985 -40.62 -23.03 12.61
N GLY A 986 -39.53 -23.16 11.86
CA GLY A 986 -38.15 -23.17 12.33
C GLY A 986 -37.61 -21.81 12.79
N SER A 987 -38.35 -20.73 12.54
CA SER A 987 -38.00 -19.35 12.87
C SER A 987 -39.27 -18.54 13.14
N ALA A 988 -39.15 -17.23 13.39
CA ALA A 988 -40.31 -16.40 13.69
C ALA A 988 -41.38 -16.46 12.57
N SER A 989 -42.64 -16.46 13.00
CA SER A 989 -43.80 -16.66 12.13
C SER A 989 -44.98 -15.77 12.54
N SER A 990 -45.70 -15.27 11.53
CA SER A 990 -46.90 -14.42 11.72
C SER A 990 -48.17 -15.02 11.12
N THR A 991 -48.10 -16.23 10.56
CA THR A 991 -49.22 -16.89 9.89
C THR A 991 -50.25 -17.44 10.88
N ASP A 992 -51.53 -17.18 10.61
CA ASP A 992 -52.64 -17.74 11.36
C ASP A 992 -52.79 -19.25 11.07
N VAL A 993 -52.93 -20.07 12.11
CA VAL A 993 -52.96 -21.54 12.02
C VAL A 993 -54.30 -22.07 12.51
N THR A 994 -54.96 -22.89 11.68
CA THR A 994 -56.20 -23.59 12.03
C THR A 994 -56.00 -25.10 12.03
N PHE A 995 -56.33 -25.77 13.13
CA PHE A 995 -56.48 -27.23 13.14
C PHE A 995 -57.84 -27.59 12.55
N ALA A 996 -57.83 -28.49 11.54
CA ALA A 996 -59.06 -28.99 10.94
C ALA A 996 -59.84 -29.87 11.94
N HIS A 997 -61.14 -30.05 11.69
CA HIS A 997 -61.98 -30.89 12.55
C HIS A 997 -61.45 -32.34 12.59
N ASP A 998 -61.37 -32.91 13.78
CA ASP A 998 -60.82 -34.24 14.06
C ASP A 998 -59.36 -34.42 13.57
N ALA A 999 -58.61 -33.32 13.46
CA ALA A 999 -57.17 -33.38 13.33
C ALA A 999 -56.56 -33.96 14.63
N ALA A 1000 -55.45 -34.67 14.46
CA ALA A 1000 -54.55 -35.04 15.54
C ALA A 1000 -53.16 -34.52 15.15
N GLY A 1001 -53.14 -33.22 14.83
CA GLY A 1001 -52.02 -32.55 14.19
C GLY A 1001 -51.03 -32.00 15.21
N THR A 1002 -49.87 -31.57 14.72
CA THR A 1002 -48.87 -30.89 15.55
C THR A 1002 -48.45 -29.58 14.91
N LEU A 1003 -48.58 -28.47 15.65
CA LEU A 1003 -47.91 -27.22 15.34
C LEU A 1003 -46.59 -27.20 16.12
N GLN A 1004 -45.45 -27.11 15.44
CA GLN A 1004 -44.14 -27.01 16.08
C GLN A 1004 -43.58 -25.60 15.85
N LEU A 1005 -43.18 -24.95 16.95
CA LEU A 1005 -42.60 -23.61 16.97
C LEU A 1005 -41.19 -23.71 17.54
N ASP A 1006 -40.19 -23.53 16.69
CA ASP A 1006 -38.79 -23.55 17.12
C ASP A 1006 -38.37 -22.21 17.77
N ASP A 1007 -39.01 -21.11 17.34
CA ASP A 1007 -38.89 -19.76 17.91
C ASP A 1007 -40.29 -19.29 18.33
N SER A 1008 -40.73 -19.76 19.49
CA SER A 1008 -42.08 -19.49 19.99
C SER A 1008 -42.21 -18.09 20.60
N PHE A 1009 -41.09 -17.41 20.87
CA PHE A 1009 -41.07 -16.04 21.37
C PHE A 1009 -41.52 -15.02 20.32
N ASP A 1010 -41.19 -15.27 19.05
CA ASP A 1010 -41.51 -14.38 17.93
C ASP A 1010 -42.65 -14.95 17.05
N PHE A 1011 -43.45 -15.88 17.58
CA PHE A 1011 -44.72 -16.27 16.97
C PHE A 1011 -45.81 -15.21 17.25
N SER A 1012 -46.40 -14.66 16.21
CA SER A 1012 -47.40 -13.58 16.32
C SER A 1012 -48.74 -13.88 15.63
N GLY A 1013 -48.86 -15.03 14.98
CA GLY A 1013 -50.12 -15.52 14.43
C GLY A 1013 -51.10 -15.97 15.51
N SER A 1014 -52.34 -16.24 15.10
CA SER A 1014 -53.37 -16.84 15.94
C SER A 1014 -53.52 -18.34 15.68
N ILE A 1015 -53.96 -19.09 16.69
CA ILE A 1015 -54.19 -20.54 16.61
C ILE A 1015 -55.66 -20.82 16.86
N ALA A 1016 -56.33 -21.46 15.91
CA ALA A 1016 -57.74 -21.82 15.97
C ALA A 1016 -57.95 -23.33 15.86
N GLY A 1017 -59.09 -23.81 16.36
CA GLY A 1017 -59.54 -25.19 16.11
C GLY A 1017 -58.82 -26.28 16.91
N ILE A 1018 -57.89 -25.94 17.79
CA ILE A 1018 -57.14 -26.91 18.61
C ILE A 1018 -58.06 -27.72 19.52
N THR A 1019 -57.96 -29.05 19.45
CA THR A 1019 -58.71 -30.05 20.23
C THR A 1019 -57.78 -30.89 21.10
N ASN A 1020 -58.31 -31.90 21.78
CA ASN A 1020 -57.56 -32.71 22.74
C ASN A 1020 -56.49 -33.64 22.13
N ASP A 1021 -56.61 -33.95 20.84
CA ASP A 1021 -55.67 -34.83 20.14
C ASP A 1021 -54.55 -34.05 19.42
N ASP A 1022 -54.65 -32.72 19.42
CA ASP A 1022 -53.67 -31.82 18.81
C ASP A 1022 -52.56 -31.41 19.80
N LYS A 1023 -51.43 -30.98 19.25
CA LYS A 1023 -50.25 -30.54 20.01
C LYS A 1023 -49.69 -29.23 19.49
N VAL A 1024 -49.22 -28.40 20.41
CA VAL A 1024 -48.33 -27.26 20.10
C VAL A 1024 -47.01 -27.47 20.81
N ASN A 1025 -45.95 -27.74 20.05
CA ASN A 1025 -44.60 -27.93 20.58
C ASN A 1025 -43.84 -26.61 20.58
N LEU A 1026 -43.20 -26.27 21.70
CA LEU A 1026 -42.41 -25.06 21.89
C LEU A 1026 -40.95 -25.47 22.15
N GLU A 1027 -40.12 -25.44 21.11
CA GLU A 1027 -38.80 -26.07 21.18
C GLU A 1027 -37.77 -25.26 21.98
N ASP A 1028 -38.06 -23.97 22.22
CA ASP A 1028 -37.26 -23.01 22.97
C ASP A 1028 -37.71 -22.83 24.44
N ILE A 1029 -38.76 -23.54 24.88
CA ILE A 1029 -39.19 -23.60 26.28
C ILE A 1029 -38.80 -24.94 26.91
N LEU A 1030 -37.86 -24.92 27.86
CA LEU A 1030 -37.43 -26.13 28.56
C LEU A 1030 -38.50 -26.66 29.52
N PHE A 1031 -38.73 -27.97 29.50
CA PHE A 1031 -39.63 -28.63 30.42
C PHE A 1031 -38.92 -28.99 31.74
N GLY A 1032 -39.48 -28.58 32.87
CA GLY A 1032 -38.89 -28.78 34.18
C GLY A 1032 -39.75 -28.23 35.32
N THR A 1033 -39.14 -28.08 36.51
CA THR A 1033 -39.86 -27.67 37.73
C THR A 1033 -40.37 -26.23 37.70
N GLY A 1034 -39.84 -25.39 36.80
CA GLY A 1034 -40.27 -24.00 36.59
C GLY A 1034 -41.33 -23.83 35.51
N THR A 1035 -41.65 -24.89 34.77
CA THR A 1035 -42.52 -24.79 33.59
C THR A 1035 -43.98 -24.62 34.00
N SER A 1036 -44.65 -23.57 33.50
CA SER A 1036 -46.05 -23.28 33.81
C SER A 1036 -46.76 -22.57 32.64
N ALA A 1037 -48.09 -22.66 32.63
CA ALA A 1037 -48.96 -22.00 31.64
C ALA A 1037 -50.02 -21.15 32.34
N ALA A 1038 -50.35 -20.00 31.74
CA ALA A 1038 -51.41 -19.11 32.19
C ALA A 1038 -52.24 -18.64 31.00
N TYR A 1039 -53.55 -18.83 31.06
CA TYR A 1039 -54.48 -18.38 30.01
C TYR A 1039 -55.33 -17.20 30.48
N GLN A 1040 -55.43 -16.18 29.64
CA GLN A 1040 -56.27 -15.02 29.82
C GLN A 1040 -57.25 -14.88 28.65
N ALA A 1041 -58.54 -15.08 28.92
CA ALA A 1041 -59.59 -14.90 27.91
C ALA A 1041 -59.77 -13.42 27.51
N ASP A 1042 -60.10 -13.19 26.25
CA ASP A 1042 -60.48 -11.89 25.71
C ASP A 1042 -61.82 -11.41 26.26
N LEU A 1043 -62.04 -10.10 26.24
CA LEU A 1043 -63.24 -9.48 26.83
C LEU A 1043 -64.55 -9.89 26.13
N ASP A 1044 -64.49 -10.27 24.87
CA ASP A 1044 -65.63 -10.71 24.06
C ASP A 1044 -65.83 -12.24 24.10
N GLY A 1045 -64.89 -12.98 24.70
CA GLY A 1045 -64.93 -14.44 24.80
C GLY A 1045 -64.68 -15.18 23.48
N ALA A 1046 -64.17 -14.48 22.45
CA ALA A 1046 -63.88 -15.09 21.14
C ALA A 1046 -62.52 -15.81 21.10
N GLY A 1047 -61.68 -15.61 22.11
CA GLY A 1047 -60.33 -16.15 22.21
C GLY A 1047 -59.64 -15.78 23.52
N GLY A 1048 -58.30 -15.83 23.51
CA GLY A 1048 -57.47 -15.36 24.61
C GLY A 1048 -55.99 -15.60 24.38
N THR A 1049 -55.18 -15.12 25.32
CA THR A 1049 -53.72 -15.25 25.30
C THR A 1049 -53.26 -16.34 26.26
N LEU A 1050 -52.54 -17.34 25.75
CA LEU A 1050 -51.85 -18.37 26.52
C LEU A 1050 -50.38 -18.00 26.67
N THR A 1051 -49.90 -17.76 27.89
CA THR A 1051 -48.49 -17.56 28.20
C THR A 1051 -47.89 -18.82 28.79
N VAL A 1052 -46.84 -19.37 28.16
CA VAL A 1052 -46.08 -20.54 28.64
C VAL A 1052 -44.68 -20.09 29.02
N THR A 1053 -44.17 -20.51 30.19
CA THR A 1053 -42.86 -20.10 30.70
C THR A 1053 -42.11 -21.26 31.32
N ASP A 1054 -40.78 -21.29 31.19
CA ASP A 1054 -39.87 -22.18 31.95
C ASP A 1054 -39.34 -21.54 33.26
N GLY A 1055 -39.81 -20.32 33.56
CA GLY A 1055 -39.35 -19.47 34.67
C GLY A 1055 -38.27 -18.45 34.28
N THR A 1056 -37.70 -18.56 33.08
CA THR A 1056 -36.68 -17.66 32.51
C THR A 1056 -37.19 -16.99 31.23
N HIS A 1057 -37.83 -17.74 30.35
CA HIS A 1057 -38.35 -17.29 29.06
C HIS A 1057 -39.87 -17.49 28.98
N ASN A 1058 -40.54 -16.70 28.14
CA ASN A 1058 -42.00 -16.70 28.00
C ASN A 1058 -42.44 -16.71 26.53
N ALA A 1059 -43.17 -17.74 26.13
CA ALA A 1059 -43.90 -17.78 24.85
C ALA A 1059 -45.33 -17.24 25.04
N THR A 1060 -45.82 -16.46 24.10
CA THR A 1060 -47.18 -15.88 24.14
C THR A 1060 -47.96 -16.29 22.90
N LEU A 1061 -48.97 -17.14 23.08
CA LEU A 1061 -49.78 -17.70 21.99
C LEU A 1061 -51.17 -17.08 21.98
N HIS A 1062 -51.61 -16.60 20.82
CA HIS A 1062 -52.96 -16.07 20.63
C HIS A 1062 -53.88 -17.20 20.17
N LEU A 1063 -54.89 -17.54 20.97
CA LEU A 1063 -55.82 -18.63 20.68
C LEU A 1063 -57.20 -18.08 20.33
N LEU A 1064 -57.80 -18.60 19.27
CA LEU A 1064 -59.18 -18.33 18.87
C LEU A 1064 -60.07 -19.52 19.23
N GLY A 1065 -61.16 -19.26 19.95
CA GLY A 1065 -62.04 -20.29 20.48
C GLY A 1065 -62.39 -20.08 21.95
N VAL A 1066 -63.14 -21.03 22.51
CA VAL A 1066 -63.61 -20.97 23.90
C VAL A 1066 -62.78 -21.93 24.76
N TYR A 1067 -61.88 -21.38 25.57
CA TYR A 1067 -61.01 -22.13 26.47
C TYR A 1067 -61.11 -21.58 27.91
N ASP A 1068 -60.70 -22.38 28.89
CA ASP A 1068 -60.52 -21.94 30.27
C ASP A 1068 -59.08 -22.15 30.77
N ALA A 1069 -58.77 -21.59 31.94
CA ALA A 1069 -57.41 -21.64 32.50
C ALA A 1069 -56.91 -23.04 32.87
N HIS A 1070 -57.78 -24.05 32.94
CA HIS A 1070 -57.44 -25.45 33.21
C HIS A 1070 -57.45 -26.32 31.94
N SER A 1071 -57.77 -25.75 30.78
CA SER A 1071 -57.84 -26.48 29.50
C SER A 1071 -56.47 -26.91 28.99
N PHE A 1072 -55.36 -26.37 29.51
CA PHE A 1072 -54.01 -26.63 28.99
C PHE A 1072 -53.18 -27.47 29.94
N THR A 1073 -52.60 -28.56 29.42
CA THR A 1073 -51.62 -29.40 30.11
C THR A 1073 -50.28 -29.29 29.41
N LEU A 1074 -49.21 -29.19 30.19
CA LEU A 1074 -47.84 -29.17 29.70
C LEU A 1074 -47.19 -30.55 29.87
N ALA A 1075 -46.47 -31.00 28.85
CA ALA A 1075 -45.73 -32.25 28.85
C ALA A 1075 -44.31 -32.07 28.30
N ASP A 1076 -43.43 -33.02 28.63
CA ASP A 1076 -42.12 -33.19 28.00
C ASP A 1076 -42.31 -33.86 26.63
N ASP A 1077 -41.70 -33.29 25.58
CA ASP A 1077 -41.67 -33.86 24.24
C ASP A 1077 -40.84 -35.17 24.14
N GLY A 1078 -40.07 -35.48 25.19
CA GLY A 1078 -39.14 -36.60 25.26
C GLY A 1078 -37.68 -36.21 25.00
N THR A 1079 -37.42 -34.96 24.65
CA THR A 1079 -36.09 -34.35 24.50
C THR A 1079 -35.83 -33.25 25.54
N GLY A 1080 -36.79 -32.96 26.42
CA GLY A 1080 -36.71 -31.95 27.47
C GLY A 1080 -37.34 -30.61 27.10
N ARG A 1081 -38.12 -30.55 26.00
CA ARG A 1081 -38.83 -29.36 25.49
C ARG A 1081 -40.32 -29.44 25.83
N THR A 1082 -41.02 -28.31 25.77
CA THR A 1082 -42.39 -28.19 26.28
C THR A 1082 -43.43 -28.39 25.20
N VAL A 1083 -44.38 -29.29 25.44
CA VAL A 1083 -45.57 -29.50 24.61
C VAL A 1083 -46.81 -28.97 25.33
N VAL A 1084 -47.61 -28.17 24.64
CA VAL A 1084 -48.95 -27.75 25.07
C VAL A 1084 -49.97 -28.71 24.46
N GLN A 1085 -50.80 -29.29 25.32
CA GLN A 1085 -51.95 -30.10 24.91
C GLN A 1085 -53.23 -29.52 25.51
N VAL A 1086 -54.33 -29.60 24.77
CA VAL A 1086 -55.65 -29.25 25.29
C VAL A 1086 -56.28 -30.48 25.92
N SER A 1087 -56.90 -30.33 27.08
CA SER A 1087 -57.72 -31.38 27.67
C SER A 1087 -59.18 -31.15 27.33
N ASP A 1088 -59.86 -32.19 26.86
CA ASP A 1088 -61.27 -32.15 26.52
C ASP A 1088 -62.12 -31.80 27.75
N PHE A 1089 -62.91 -30.73 27.65
CA PHE A 1089 -64.08 -30.58 28.51
C PHE A 1089 -65.27 -31.23 27.81
N VAL A 1090 -65.67 -32.39 28.33
CA VAL A 1090 -67.06 -32.82 28.20
C VAL A 1090 -67.91 -31.71 28.81
N MET A 1091 -68.75 -31.06 28.00
CA MET A 1091 -69.77 -30.11 28.46
C MET A 1091 -70.59 -30.68 29.63
#